data_AF-A0AAW0KXP1-F1
#
_entry.id   AF-A0AAW0KXP1-F1
#
_cell.length_a   1.000
_cell.length_b   1.000
_cell.length_c   1.000
_cell.angle_alpha   90.00
_cell.angle_beta   90.00
_cell.angle_gamma   90.00
#
_symmetry.space_group_name_H-M   'P 1'
#
loop_
_entity.id
_entity.type
_entity.pdbx_description
1 polymer ?
#
loop_
_entity_poly.entity_id
_entity_poly.type
_entity_poly.pdbx_seq_one_letter_code
_entity_poly.pdbx_strand_id
1 'polypeptide(L)'
;MQRIISDVDGYGSTDGDSDVCCERKIIVANMLPLHAKRDAETGKWCFSLDEDSPYLQLKDGFAPETEVLYVGSLKVEIDATEQDEVAQKLLDDFKCVPTFLPHELQKKFYLGFCKQQLWPLFHYMLPMCPDHGDRFERSLWQAYVSANKIFADKVMEIINPEDDCVWVHDYHLMILPTILRKRYTRVRLGFFLHSPFPSSEIYRTLPVRDEILRGLLNCDLIGFHTFDYARHFLSCCSRMLGLDYESKRGHIGLDYFGRTVYIKILPVGVHMGRLESVLDLASTSAKIKEIQEQFKGKKLILGVDDMDIFKGISLKLLALEQLLEHHTELQGKIVLVQIVNPARGSGKDVQEAKRETYLTAKRINAAYGSPNYEPVILIDRHVPRFEKSAYYAVAECCIVNAVRDGMNLVPYKYIVCRQGTPYMDEAMGRKSDSPRTSMLVVSEFIGCSPSLSGAIRVNPWDIDAVADALESAITMRDSEKQLRHEKHYRYVSSHDVAYWARSFMQDLERACKDHYTKRCWGFGLGLRFRVVSLSHGFRKLNIEHIVSAYRRTNRRAIFLDYDGTVVPQNSIIKTPSPEGVSKGLAAEKVLSRMVHSGNAPDFVMCIGDDRSDEDMFESILSTVSSPSLPAAPEIFACTVGQKPSKAKYYLNDNTEVVKLLHGLATASSPKLKNLPHIKVSFESTV
;
A
#
# COMPACT_ATOMS: atom_id res chain seq x y z
N MET A 1 41.00 -30.66 14.69
CA MET A 1 41.19 -32.10 14.96
C MET A 1 39.87 -32.77 14.59
N GLN A 2 39.89 -33.60 13.54
CA GLN A 2 38.71 -34.23 12.91
C GLN A 2 37.95 -35.16 13.85
N ARG A 3 36.62 -35.26 13.67
CA ARG A 3 35.79 -36.48 13.81
C ARG A 3 34.41 -36.16 13.20
N ILE A 4 34.14 -36.60 11.97
CA ILE A 4 33.60 -37.90 11.53
C ILE A 4 32.11 -38.05 11.90
N ILE A 5 31.32 -38.05 10.82
CA ILE A 5 29.89 -38.34 10.71
C ILE A 5 29.68 -39.85 10.93
N SER A 6 28.62 -40.22 11.64
CA SER A 6 28.02 -41.55 11.56
C SER A 6 26.50 -41.44 11.64
N ASP A 7 25.83 -41.73 10.52
CA ASP A 7 24.39 -42.00 10.44
C ASP A 7 24.11 -43.41 10.98
N VAL A 8 23.15 -43.55 11.90
CA VAL A 8 22.37 -44.78 12.11
C VAL A 8 20.95 -44.40 12.56
N ASP A 9 19.98 -44.86 11.79
CA ASP A 9 18.54 -44.77 12.04
C ASP A 9 18.12 -45.45 13.35
N GLY A 10 17.29 -44.75 14.13
CA GLY A 10 16.62 -45.30 15.31
C GLY A 10 15.33 -44.55 15.57
N TYR A 11 14.19 -45.20 15.28
CA TYR A 11 12.86 -44.75 15.69
C TYR A 11 12.82 -44.62 17.23
N GLY A 12 12.74 -43.37 17.70
CA GLY A 12 12.56 -43.02 19.10
C GLY A 12 11.73 -41.76 19.19
N SER A 13 10.52 -41.87 19.71
CA SER A 13 9.69 -40.75 20.13
C SER A 13 10.42 -39.96 21.22
N THR A 14 10.91 -38.78 20.88
CA THR A 14 11.30 -37.75 21.85
C THR A 14 10.44 -36.55 21.56
N ASP A 15 9.62 -36.18 22.55
CA ASP A 15 8.90 -34.92 22.63
C ASP A 15 9.84 -33.78 22.21
N GLY A 16 9.67 -33.33 20.97
CA GLY A 16 10.17 -32.06 20.53
C GLY A 16 9.25 -31.03 21.16
N ASP A 17 9.76 -30.35 22.18
CA ASP A 17 9.30 -29.01 22.53
C ASP A 17 9.58 -28.16 21.28
N SER A 18 8.64 -28.18 20.34
CA SER A 18 8.61 -27.25 19.23
C SER A 18 8.33 -25.92 19.89
N ASP A 19 9.41 -25.16 20.15
CA ASP A 19 9.34 -23.74 20.44
C ASP A 19 8.30 -23.17 19.48
N VAL A 20 7.13 -22.82 20.01
CA VAL A 20 6.05 -22.26 19.22
C VAL A 20 6.60 -20.94 18.74
N CYS A 21 7.08 -20.91 17.50
CA CYS A 21 7.65 -19.71 16.88
C CYS A 21 6.56 -18.65 16.89
N CYS A 22 6.58 -17.80 17.92
CA CYS A 22 5.64 -16.71 18.11
C CYS A 22 5.80 -15.78 16.91
N GLU A 23 4.80 -15.73 16.03
CA GLU A 23 4.83 -14.88 14.85
C GLU A 23 4.89 -13.42 15.33
N ARG A 24 5.96 -12.71 14.99
CA ARG A 24 6.19 -11.34 15.44
C ARG A 24 6.06 -10.33 14.31
N LYS A 25 5.31 -9.27 14.57
CA LYS A 25 4.98 -8.21 13.61
C LYS A 25 5.49 -6.87 14.12
N ILE A 26 6.29 -6.20 13.30
CA ILE A 26 6.87 -4.89 13.59
C ILE A 26 6.11 -3.84 12.79
N ILE A 27 5.33 -3.01 13.47
CA ILE A 27 4.57 -1.92 12.89
C ILE A 27 5.40 -0.64 13.00
N VAL A 28 5.72 -0.03 11.85
CA VAL A 28 6.58 1.16 11.78
C VAL A 28 5.77 2.34 11.26
N ALA A 29 5.57 3.35 12.10
CA ALA A 29 4.82 4.56 11.77
C ALA A 29 5.54 5.80 12.28
N ASN A 30 5.21 6.98 11.74
CA ASN A 30 5.84 8.23 12.18
C ASN A 30 5.67 8.49 13.69
N MET A 31 4.52 8.12 14.26
CA MET A 31 4.20 8.31 15.68
C MET A 31 3.81 6.99 16.34
N LEU A 32 4.30 6.76 17.55
CA LEU A 32 3.84 5.65 18.40
C LEU A 32 2.36 5.81 18.76
N PRO A 33 1.63 4.71 18.98
CA PRO A 33 0.26 4.73 19.46
C PRO A 33 0.19 5.03 20.97
N LEU A 34 0.83 6.13 21.40
CA LEU A 34 0.94 6.52 22.81
C LEU A 34 0.59 7.99 23.01
N HIS A 35 0.05 8.26 24.20
CA HIS A 35 0.09 9.57 24.83
C HIS A 35 1.25 9.59 25.83
N ALA A 36 1.96 10.70 25.85
CA ALA A 36 3.03 10.95 26.81
C ALA A 36 2.74 12.29 27.49
N LYS A 37 2.80 12.31 28.82
CA LYS A 37 2.70 13.53 29.61
C LYS A 37 3.79 13.53 30.66
N ARG A 38 4.31 14.72 30.99
CA ARG A 38 5.18 14.88 32.15
C ARG A 38 4.31 15.19 33.36
N ASP A 39 4.46 14.41 34.41
CA ASP A 39 3.75 14.61 35.66
C ASP A 39 4.31 15.85 36.38
N ALA A 40 3.43 16.78 36.73
CA ALA A 40 3.84 18.08 37.27
C ALA A 40 4.36 18.00 38.72
N GLU A 41 3.95 16.98 39.49
CA GLU A 41 4.32 16.83 40.90
C GLU A 41 5.61 16.03 41.06
N THR A 42 5.75 14.94 40.30
CA THR A 42 6.88 14.02 40.39
C THR A 42 7.99 14.32 39.37
N GLY A 43 7.69 15.10 38.33
CA GLY A 43 8.61 15.38 37.23
C GLY A 43 8.85 14.20 36.27
N LYS A 44 8.24 13.03 36.54
CA LYS A 44 8.43 11.80 35.77
C LYS A 44 7.49 11.72 34.56
N TRP A 45 7.88 10.92 33.57
CA TRP A 45 7.05 10.65 32.40
C TRP A 45 5.96 9.62 32.70
N CYS A 46 4.73 9.93 32.30
CA CYS A 46 3.59 9.02 32.29
C CYS A 46 3.16 8.73 30.85
N PHE A 47 2.93 7.45 30.56
CA PHE A 47 2.54 6.97 29.25
C PHE A 47 1.22 6.21 29.32
N SER A 48 0.42 6.31 28.27
CA SER A 48 -0.81 5.52 28.10
C SER A 48 -1.04 5.24 26.61
N LEU A 49 -1.67 4.11 26.30
CA LEU A 49 -2.02 3.76 24.92
C LEU A 49 -3.01 4.77 24.31
N ASP A 50 -2.77 5.13 23.05
CA ASP A 50 -3.69 5.93 22.25
C ASP A 50 -4.72 4.99 21.62
N GLU A 51 -5.83 4.75 22.34
CA GLU A 51 -6.87 3.81 21.89
C GLU A 51 -7.58 4.24 20.59
N ASP A 52 -7.39 5.46 20.09
CA ASP A 52 -7.91 5.92 18.79
C ASP A 52 -6.96 5.61 17.63
N SER A 53 -5.72 5.22 17.93
CA SER A 53 -4.73 4.95 16.92
C SER A 53 -5.12 3.69 16.13
N PRO A 54 -5.32 3.78 14.80
CA PRO A 54 -5.57 2.60 13.98
C PRO A 54 -4.38 1.63 14.03
N TYR A 55 -3.17 2.12 14.33
CA TYR A 55 -1.99 1.28 14.50
C TYR A 55 -2.04 0.43 15.76
N LEU A 56 -2.76 0.85 16.81
CA LEU A 56 -2.99 -0.01 17.96
C LEU A 56 -4.11 -1.00 17.67
N GLN A 57 -5.20 -0.51 17.07
CA GLN A 57 -6.41 -1.29 16.82
C GLN A 57 -6.21 -2.42 15.81
N LEU A 58 -5.23 -2.31 14.90
CA LEU A 58 -4.93 -3.37 13.94
C LEU A 58 -4.44 -4.67 14.59
N LYS A 59 -3.98 -4.61 15.86
CA LYS A 59 -3.54 -5.79 16.61
C LYS A 59 -4.67 -6.82 16.75
N ASP A 60 -5.90 -6.33 16.86
CA ASP A 60 -7.10 -7.17 17.00
C ASP A 60 -7.43 -7.94 15.71
N GLY A 61 -6.74 -7.64 14.61
CA GLY A 61 -6.79 -8.43 13.37
C GLY A 61 -5.86 -9.64 13.34
N PHE A 62 -4.95 -9.78 14.30
CA PHE A 62 -3.98 -10.86 14.39
C PHE A 62 -4.38 -11.94 15.39
N ALA A 63 -3.64 -13.04 15.43
CA ALA A 63 -3.87 -14.08 16.41
C ALA A 63 -3.47 -13.59 17.81
N PRO A 64 -4.15 -14.03 18.89
CA PRO A 64 -3.87 -13.58 20.26
C PRO A 64 -2.41 -13.78 20.69
N GLU A 65 -1.76 -14.81 20.16
CA GLU A 65 -0.35 -15.16 20.39
C GLU A 65 0.64 -14.30 19.60
N THR A 66 0.21 -13.56 18.57
CA THR A 66 1.09 -12.73 17.75
C THR A 66 1.66 -11.57 18.58
N GLU A 67 2.99 -11.53 18.75
CA GLU A 67 3.65 -10.38 19.35
C GLU A 67 3.70 -9.22 18.34
N VAL A 68 3.26 -8.04 18.78
CA VAL A 68 3.28 -6.81 17.96
C VAL A 68 4.17 -5.77 18.62
N LEU A 69 5.22 -5.37 17.92
CA LEU A 69 6.12 -4.29 18.31
C LEU A 69 5.83 -3.04 17.49
N TYR A 70 5.87 -1.88 18.13
CA TYR A 70 5.63 -0.58 17.48
C TYR A 70 6.90 0.25 17.44
N VAL A 71 7.31 0.72 16.27
CA VAL A 71 8.44 1.65 16.10
C VAL A 71 7.91 3.00 15.65
N GLY A 72 8.23 4.07 16.39
CA GLY A 72 7.64 5.39 16.16
C GLY A 72 8.29 6.51 16.99
N SER A 73 8.07 7.78 16.63
CA SER A 73 8.41 8.90 17.52
C SER A 73 7.30 9.17 18.54
N LEU A 74 7.64 9.84 19.65
CA LEU A 74 6.65 10.38 20.58
C LEU A 74 6.15 11.76 20.11
N LYS A 75 4.96 12.14 20.56
CA LYS A 75 4.37 13.48 20.32
C LYS A 75 4.97 14.57 21.23
N VAL A 76 5.98 14.24 22.01
CA VAL A 76 6.68 15.09 22.97
C VAL A 76 8.19 14.93 22.80
N GLU A 77 8.95 15.94 23.21
CA GLU A 77 10.41 15.88 23.25
C GLU A 77 10.87 15.27 24.58
N ILE A 78 11.81 14.33 24.51
CA ILE A 78 12.44 13.67 25.66
C ILE A 78 13.90 14.08 25.69
N ASP A 79 14.35 14.58 26.84
CA ASP A 79 15.75 14.98 27.03
C ASP A 79 16.69 13.80 26.81
N ALA A 80 17.85 14.03 26.19
CA ALA A 80 18.81 12.99 25.85
C ALA A 80 19.24 12.16 27.08
N THR A 81 19.25 12.76 28.28
CA THR A 81 19.61 12.08 29.54
C THR A 81 18.54 11.09 30.02
N GLU A 82 17.29 11.26 29.60
CA GLU A 82 16.15 10.41 29.97
C GLU A 82 15.79 9.36 28.90
N GLN A 83 16.40 9.44 27.69
CA GLN A 83 15.98 8.64 26.53
C GLN A 83 16.12 7.13 26.73
N ASP A 84 17.20 6.66 27.38
CA ASP A 84 17.43 5.23 27.61
C ASP A 84 16.41 4.65 28.60
N GLU A 85 16.15 5.37 29.71
CA GLU A 85 15.14 4.96 30.69
C GLU A 85 13.74 4.92 30.06
N VAL A 86 13.39 5.95 29.29
CA VAL A 86 12.11 6.01 28.57
C VAL A 86 12.02 4.89 27.54
N ALA A 87 13.07 4.62 26.77
CA ALA A 87 13.07 3.56 25.76
C ALA A 87 12.84 2.18 26.38
N GLN A 88 13.55 1.87 27.48
CA GLN A 88 13.38 0.61 28.19
C GLN A 88 11.95 0.47 28.73
N LYS A 89 11.45 1.52 29.39
CA LYS A 89 10.07 1.53 29.93
C LYS A 89 9.02 1.31 28.84
N LEU A 90 9.17 1.98 27.68
CA LEU A 90 8.23 1.84 26.58
C LEU A 90 8.26 0.45 25.92
N LEU A 91 9.42 -0.17 25.86
CA LEU A 91 9.56 -1.53 25.34
C LEU A 91 8.90 -2.55 26.28
N ASP A 92 9.17 -2.46 27.58
CA ASP A 92 8.70 -3.42 28.58
C ASP A 92 7.18 -3.30 28.81
N ASP A 93 6.70 -2.08 29.01
CA ASP A 93 5.30 -1.84 29.41
C ASP A 93 4.35 -1.79 28.20
N PHE A 94 4.83 -1.35 27.04
CA PHE A 94 3.98 -1.02 25.88
C PHE A 94 4.40 -1.67 24.56
N LYS A 95 5.48 -2.46 24.53
CA LYS A 95 6.03 -3.04 23.29
C LYS A 95 6.34 -1.98 22.22
N CYS A 96 6.76 -0.80 22.67
CA CYS A 96 7.02 0.35 21.83
C CYS A 96 8.51 0.70 21.85
N VAL A 97 9.11 0.83 20.67
CA VAL A 97 10.49 1.28 20.47
C VAL A 97 10.48 2.73 20.00
N PRO A 98 10.84 3.69 20.86
CA PRO A 98 10.82 5.09 20.49
C PRO A 98 11.96 5.45 19.54
N THR A 99 11.63 6.26 18.55
CA THR A 99 12.56 6.90 17.62
C THR A 99 12.71 8.37 18.04
N PHE A 100 13.78 8.65 18.77
CA PHE A 100 14.12 10.02 19.16
C PHE A 100 14.83 10.73 18.00
N LEU A 101 14.17 11.75 17.46
CA LEU A 101 14.75 12.61 16.43
C LEU A 101 15.22 13.91 17.09
N PRO A 102 16.44 14.40 16.78
CA PRO A 102 16.84 15.74 17.19
C PRO A 102 15.82 16.79 16.73
N HIS A 103 15.49 17.77 17.57
CA HIS A 103 14.44 18.77 17.32
C HIS A 103 14.52 19.40 15.91
N GLU A 104 15.70 19.87 15.50
CA GLU A 104 15.90 20.48 14.18
C GLU A 104 15.72 19.49 13.03
N LEU A 105 16.09 18.22 13.23
CA LEU A 105 15.85 17.17 12.24
C LEU A 105 14.36 16.87 12.14
N GLN A 106 13.66 16.71 13.27
CA GLN A 106 12.22 16.45 13.32
C GLN A 106 11.44 17.58 12.63
N LYS A 107 11.79 18.84 12.89
CA LYS A 107 11.18 20.00 12.25
C LYS A 107 11.34 19.97 10.73
N LYS A 108 12.57 19.78 10.23
CA LYS A 108 12.84 19.74 8.77
C LYS A 108 12.23 18.51 8.10
N PHE A 109 12.22 17.37 8.77
CA PHE A 109 11.62 16.13 8.28
C PHE A 109 10.09 16.23 8.22
N TYR A 110 9.45 16.51 9.37
CA TYR A 110 8.00 16.43 9.50
C TYR A 110 7.31 17.70 9.02
N LEU A 111 7.63 18.86 9.62
CA LEU A 111 7.01 20.12 9.22
C LEU A 111 7.50 20.56 7.84
N GLY A 112 8.79 20.38 7.55
CA GLY A 112 9.37 20.68 6.25
C GLY A 112 8.95 19.69 5.16
N PHE A 113 9.71 18.62 4.97
CA PHE A 113 9.50 17.74 3.82
C PHE A 113 8.12 17.06 3.80
N CYS A 114 7.67 16.50 4.92
CA CYS A 114 6.39 15.78 4.97
C CYS A 114 5.18 16.72 4.79
N LYS A 115 5.11 17.83 5.53
CA LYS A 115 3.93 18.72 5.54
C LYS A 115 3.98 19.87 4.52
N GLN A 116 5.14 20.39 4.14
CA GLN A 116 5.25 21.44 3.11
C GLN A 116 5.46 20.89 1.69
N GLN A 117 6.02 19.69 1.52
CA GLN A 117 6.31 19.14 0.18
C GLN A 117 5.41 17.95 -0.18
N LEU A 118 5.43 16.86 0.60
CA LEU A 118 4.68 15.64 0.26
C LEU A 118 3.17 15.79 0.43
N TRP A 119 2.72 16.35 1.56
CA TRP A 119 1.29 16.47 1.87
C TRP A 119 0.53 17.30 0.82
N PRO A 120 0.96 18.52 0.44
CA PRO A 120 0.26 19.30 -0.56
C PRO A 120 0.29 18.63 -1.93
N LEU A 121 1.45 18.08 -2.34
CA LEU A 121 1.60 17.39 -3.61
C LEU A 121 0.65 16.18 -3.74
N PHE A 122 0.56 15.35 -2.69
CA PHE A 122 -0.31 14.16 -2.70
C PHE A 122 -1.80 14.55 -2.68
N HIS A 123 -2.11 15.77 -2.24
CA HIS A 123 -3.44 16.37 -2.27
C HIS A 123 -3.66 17.33 -3.46
N TYR A 124 -2.85 17.18 -4.53
CA TYR A 124 -3.00 17.89 -5.81
C TYR A 124 -2.78 19.41 -5.73
N MET A 125 -2.05 19.87 -4.72
CA MET A 125 -1.57 21.24 -4.63
C MET A 125 -0.15 21.34 -5.15
N LEU A 126 0.02 22.09 -6.24
CA LEU A 126 1.32 22.40 -6.82
C LEU A 126 1.84 23.75 -6.28
N PRO A 127 3.16 23.86 -6.02
CA PRO A 127 3.79 25.13 -5.63
C PRO A 127 3.92 26.07 -6.84
N MET A 128 2.79 26.62 -7.29
CA MET A 128 2.71 27.48 -8.48
C MET A 128 3.18 28.91 -8.17
N CYS A 129 3.07 29.35 -6.92
CA CYS A 129 3.43 30.68 -6.43
C CYS A 129 4.11 30.52 -5.06
N PRO A 130 5.06 31.41 -4.66
CA PRO A 130 5.62 31.41 -3.31
C PRO A 130 4.57 31.49 -2.18
N ASP A 131 3.35 31.94 -2.48
CA ASP A 131 2.23 31.97 -1.53
C ASP A 131 1.43 30.67 -1.44
N HIS A 132 1.62 29.72 -2.38
CA HIS A 132 0.86 28.46 -2.48
C HIS A 132 1.77 27.22 -2.53
N GLY A 133 2.85 27.23 -1.75
CA GLY A 133 3.75 26.09 -1.58
C GLY A 133 5.22 26.48 -1.69
N ASP A 134 6.04 25.94 -0.78
CA ASP A 134 7.47 26.20 -0.74
C ASP A 134 8.19 25.53 -1.91
N ARG A 135 9.19 26.20 -2.48
CA ARG A 135 10.07 25.60 -3.50
C ARG A 135 10.74 24.36 -2.94
N PHE A 136 11.07 23.40 -3.81
CA PHE A 136 11.78 22.21 -3.37
C PHE A 136 13.13 22.55 -2.75
N GLU A 137 13.31 22.16 -1.49
CA GLU A 137 14.55 22.33 -0.76
C GLU A 137 15.27 21.00 -0.55
N ARG A 138 16.51 20.91 -1.05
CA ARG A 138 17.35 19.70 -0.94
C ARG A 138 17.71 19.37 0.52
N SER A 139 17.82 20.38 1.38
CA SER A 139 18.06 20.24 2.83
C SER A 139 16.91 19.47 3.52
N LEU A 140 15.66 19.74 3.13
CA LEU A 140 14.48 19.04 3.65
C LEU A 140 14.46 17.58 3.20
N TRP A 141 14.83 17.30 1.95
CA TRP A 141 15.00 15.93 1.48
C TRP A 141 16.10 15.19 2.25
N GLN A 142 17.24 15.83 2.51
CA GLN A 142 18.30 15.24 3.33
C GLN A 142 17.83 14.94 4.76
N ALA A 143 17.04 15.85 5.36
CA ALA A 143 16.40 15.61 6.65
C ALA A 143 15.45 14.40 6.61
N TYR A 144 14.65 14.28 5.55
CA TYR A 144 13.77 13.12 5.34
C TYR A 144 14.53 11.80 5.25
N VAL A 145 15.63 11.79 4.50
CA VAL A 145 16.52 10.63 4.38
C VAL A 145 17.17 10.29 5.72
N SER A 146 17.66 11.29 6.45
CA SER A 146 18.29 11.09 7.77
C SER A 146 17.30 10.57 8.81
N ALA A 147 16.09 11.12 8.87
CA ALA A 147 15.05 10.61 9.76
C ALA A 147 14.71 9.14 9.43
N ASN A 148 14.46 8.81 8.16
CA ASN A 148 14.18 7.44 7.72
C ASN A 148 15.31 6.45 8.07
N LYS A 149 16.58 6.89 8.09
CA LYS A 149 17.71 6.08 8.57
C LYS A 149 17.59 5.79 10.05
N ILE A 150 17.32 6.80 10.89
CA ILE A 150 17.17 6.60 12.34
C ILE A 150 15.99 5.64 12.63
N PHE A 151 14.87 5.79 11.93
CA PHE A 151 13.76 4.82 12.02
C PHE A 151 14.19 3.41 11.61
N ALA A 152 14.93 3.27 10.51
CA ALA A 152 15.43 1.98 10.07
C ALA A 152 16.38 1.37 11.12
N ASP A 153 17.28 2.15 11.69
CA ASP A 153 18.21 1.71 12.74
C ASP A 153 17.44 1.16 13.95
N LYS A 154 16.36 1.83 14.38
CA LYS A 154 15.47 1.33 15.44
C LYS A 154 14.76 0.02 15.11
N VAL A 155 14.37 -0.20 13.85
CA VAL A 155 13.86 -1.51 13.42
C VAL A 155 14.98 -2.56 13.46
N MET A 156 16.20 -2.22 13.03
CA MET A 156 17.34 -3.15 13.01
C MET A 156 17.79 -3.58 14.41
N GLU A 157 17.54 -2.77 15.45
CA GLU A 157 17.84 -3.11 16.85
C GLU A 157 17.02 -4.32 17.36
N ILE A 158 15.80 -4.53 16.83
CA ILE A 158 14.85 -5.52 17.38
C ILE A 158 14.50 -6.67 16.42
N ILE A 159 14.74 -6.50 15.13
CA ILE A 159 14.27 -7.44 14.10
C ILE A 159 15.04 -8.76 14.09
N ASN A 160 14.30 -9.86 14.02
CA ASN A 160 14.78 -11.15 13.55
C ASN A 160 14.41 -11.29 12.06
N PRO A 161 15.35 -11.08 11.12
CA PRO A 161 15.04 -10.91 9.69
C PRO A 161 14.55 -12.18 8.98
N GLU A 162 14.70 -13.37 9.58
CA GLU A 162 14.26 -14.64 8.99
C GLU A 162 12.77 -14.92 9.25
N ASP A 163 12.25 -14.43 10.40
CA ASP A 163 10.91 -14.76 10.90
C ASP A 163 9.97 -13.55 10.94
N ASP A 164 10.50 -12.37 11.24
CA ASP A 164 9.67 -11.18 11.47
C ASP A 164 9.10 -10.59 10.18
N CYS A 165 7.92 -10.00 10.33
CA CYS A 165 7.30 -9.17 9.33
C CYS A 165 7.37 -7.69 9.72
N VAL A 166 7.83 -6.84 8.81
CA VAL A 166 7.85 -5.38 9.01
C VAL A 166 6.78 -4.74 8.13
N TRP A 167 5.87 -4.02 8.77
CA TRP A 167 4.81 -3.26 8.10
C TRP A 167 5.01 -1.76 8.30
N VAL A 168 5.38 -1.07 7.23
CA VAL A 168 5.70 0.36 7.22
C VAL A 168 4.47 1.18 6.81
N HIS A 169 4.18 2.24 7.55
CA HIS A 169 2.99 3.06 7.34
C HIS A 169 3.31 4.48 6.88
N ASP A 170 2.62 4.86 5.81
CA ASP A 170 2.38 6.22 5.33
C ASP A 170 3.56 6.96 4.69
N TYR A 171 3.27 8.13 4.12
CA TYR A 171 4.19 8.93 3.29
C TYR A 171 5.44 9.43 4.04
N HIS A 172 5.47 9.36 5.37
CA HIS A 172 6.62 9.76 6.19
C HIS A 172 7.83 8.82 6.02
N LEU A 173 7.58 7.55 5.66
CA LEU A 173 8.59 6.49 5.72
C LEU A 173 8.77 5.73 4.39
N MET A 174 8.54 6.38 3.25
CA MET A 174 8.50 5.72 1.93
C MET A 174 9.85 5.17 1.44
N ILE A 175 10.96 5.64 2.00
CA ILE A 175 12.31 5.15 1.63
C ILE A 175 12.89 4.15 2.63
N LEU A 176 12.28 4.02 3.82
CA LEU A 176 12.67 3.07 4.84
C LEU A 176 12.78 1.62 4.31
N PRO A 177 11.89 1.13 3.42
CA PRO A 177 12.00 -0.22 2.87
C PRO A 177 13.33 -0.46 2.14
N THR A 178 13.88 0.54 1.44
CA THR A 178 15.18 0.41 0.77
C THR A 178 16.33 0.26 1.76
N ILE A 179 16.27 0.97 2.89
CA ILE A 179 17.30 0.92 3.92
C ILE A 179 17.31 -0.46 4.59
N LEU A 180 16.12 -0.98 4.95
CA LEU A 180 15.99 -2.32 5.53
C LEU A 180 16.40 -3.41 4.55
N ARG A 181 15.92 -3.36 3.30
CA ARG A 181 16.23 -4.38 2.28
C ARG A 181 17.72 -4.43 1.93
N LYS A 182 18.41 -3.30 2.03
CA LYS A 182 19.87 -3.24 1.86
C LYS A 182 20.61 -4.02 2.93
N ARG A 183 20.13 -4.00 4.18
CA ARG A 183 20.73 -4.74 5.29
C ARG A 183 20.29 -6.21 5.29
N TYR A 184 19.01 -6.45 5.06
CA TYR A 184 18.37 -7.75 5.10
C TYR A 184 17.67 -8.00 3.76
N THR A 185 18.34 -8.65 2.81
CA THR A 185 17.82 -8.80 1.44
C THR A 185 16.51 -9.58 1.34
N ARG A 186 16.19 -10.41 2.35
CA ARG A 186 15.01 -11.29 2.41
C ARG A 186 13.98 -10.91 3.48
N VAL A 187 14.12 -9.76 4.14
CA VAL A 187 13.14 -9.32 5.16
C VAL A 187 11.72 -9.25 4.56
N ARG A 188 10.68 -9.70 5.27
CA ARG A 188 9.30 -9.58 4.80
C ARG A 188 8.82 -8.14 4.99
N LEU A 189 8.58 -7.39 3.91
CA LEU A 189 8.19 -5.97 4.00
C LEU A 189 6.85 -5.67 3.33
N GLY A 190 5.92 -5.17 4.15
CA GLY A 190 4.72 -4.49 3.69
C GLY A 190 4.87 -2.98 3.80
N PHE A 191 4.23 -2.24 2.90
CA PHE A 191 3.99 -0.81 3.03
C PHE A 191 2.52 -0.49 2.81
N PHE A 192 1.95 0.45 3.56
CA PHE A 192 0.59 0.95 3.32
C PHE A 192 0.55 2.47 3.28
N LEU A 193 0.02 3.06 2.20
CA LEU A 193 -0.16 4.51 2.08
C LEU A 193 -1.55 4.94 2.54
N HIS A 194 -1.61 5.82 3.55
CA HIS A 194 -2.88 6.34 4.08
C HIS A 194 -3.35 7.63 3.40
N SER A 195 -2.42 8.37 2.82
CA SER A 195 -2.68 9.53 1.94
C SER A 195 -3.15 9.11 0.54
N PRO A 196 -3.76 9.98 -0.28
CA PRO A 196 -3.91 9.71 -1.70
C PRO A 196 -2.54 9.53 -2.38
N PHE A 197 -2.52 8.82 -3.50
CA PHE A 197 -1.37 8.83 -4.41
C PHE A 197 -1.72 9.67 -5.64
N PRO A 198 -0.94 10.72 -5.96
CA PRO A 198 -1.29 11.65 -7.03
C PRO A 198 -1.04 11.04 -8.41
N SER A 199 -1.74 11.56 -9.43
CA SER A 199 -1.53 11.18 -10.82
C SER A 199 -0.09 11.43 -11.27
N SER A 200 0.35 10.74 -12.33
CA SER A 200 1.72 10.85 -12.84
C SER A 200 2.12 12.26 -13.27
N GLU A 201 1.16 13.07 -13.74
CA GLU A 201 1.41 14.48 -14.10
C GLU A 201 1.69 15.37 -12.89
N ILE A 202 1.05 15.10 -11.75
CA ILE A 202 1.32 15.81 -10.50
C ILE A 202 2.59 15.24 -9.86
N TYR A 203 2.69 13.92 -9.73
CA TYR A 203 3.81 13.26 -9.08
C TYR A 203 5.17 13.58 -9.75
N ARG A 204 5.21 13.73 -11.08
CA ARG A 204 6.46 14.03 -11.81
C ARG A 204 7.09 15.38 -11.46
N THR A 205 6.32 16.29 -10.86
CA THR A 205 6.82 17.57 -10.38
C THR A 205 7.76 17.44 -9.18
N LEU A 206 7.68 16.33 -8.43
CA LEU A 206 8.58 16.05 -7.30
C LEU A 206 10.00 15.74 -7.81
N PRO A 207 11.04 16.49 -7.38
CA PRO A 207 12.40 16.27 -7.87
C PRO A 207 13.02 14.92 -7.45
N VAL A 208 12.54 14.32 -6.36
CA VAL A 208 13.04 13.03 -5.79
C VAL A 208 12.06 11.87 -5.99
N ARG A 209 11.21 11.99 -7.01
CA ARG A 209 10.18 11.00 -7.40
C ARG A 209 10.75 9.61 -7.64
N ASP A 210 11.90 9.51 -8.31
CA ASP A 210 12.51 8.23 -8.67
C ASP A 210 13.00 7.49 -7.42
N GLU A 211 13.62 8.21 -6.49
CA GLU A 211 14.10 7.66 -5.22
C GLU A 211 12.95 7.15 -4.36
N ILE A 212 11.81 7.85 -4.33
CA ILE A 212 10.63 7.42 -3.56
C ILE A 212 9.96 6.20 -4.19
N LEU A 213 9.74 6.18 -5.52
CA LEU A 213 9.17 5.00 -6.18
C LEU A 213 10.06 3.77 -5.98
N ARG A 214 11.37 3.90 -6.20
CA ARG A 214 12.33 2.81 -5.94
C ARG A 214 12.39 2.42 -4.46
N GLY A 215 12.18 3.41 -3.58
CA GLY A 215 11.91 3.26 -2.16
C GLY A 215 10.87 2.19 -1.88
N LEU A 216 9.67 2.42 -2.42
CA LEU A 216 8.50 1.58 -2.27
C LEU A 216 8.63 0.23 -2.99
N LEU A 217 9.27 0.19 -4.16
CA LEU A 217 9.51 -1.05 -4.92
C LEU A 217 10.49 -2.02 -4.23
N ASN A 218 11.11 -1.62 -3.11
CA ASN A 218 11.81 -2.54 -2.23
C ASN A 218 10.87 -3.25 -1.24
N CYS A 219 9.55 -3.07 -1.29
CA CYS A 219 8.55 -3.86 -0.55
C CYS A 219 8.15 -5.14 -1.28
N ASP A 220 7.54 -6.08 -0.57
CA ASP A 220 6.89 -7.27 -1.15
C ASP A 220 5.41 -7.01 -1.44
N LEU A 221 4.75 -6.24 -0.57
CA LEU A 221 3.35 -5.80 -0.74
C LEU A 221 3.21 -4.29 -0.48
N ILE A 222 2.53 -3.58 -1.38
CA ILE A 222 2.20 -2.16 -1.25
C ILE A 222 0.68 -1.99 -1.24
N GLY A 223 0.16 -1.39 -0.17
CA GLY A 223 -1.27 -1.17 0.05
C GLY A 223 -1.71 0.27 -0.22
N PHE A 224 -2.89 0.41 -0.82
CA PHE A 224 -3.60 1.67 -1.03
C PHE A 224 -5.07 1.54 -0.63
N HIS A 225 -5.70 2.66 -0.29
CA HIS A 225 -7.12 2.65 0.07
C HIS A 225 -8.08 2.42 -1.10
N THR A 226 -7.80 3.01 -2.27
CA THR A 226 -8.69 2.92 -3.44
C THR A 226 -7.93 2.42 -4.67
N PHE A 227 -8.68 1.90 -5.64
CA PHE A 227 -8.11 1.49 -6.92
C PHE A 227 -7.47 2.68 -7.66
N ASP A 228 -8.01 3.90 -7.54
CA ASP A 228 -7.43 5.08 -8.19
C ASP A 228 -6.04 5.40 -7.67
N TYR A 229 -5.81 5.31 -6.36
CA TYR A 229 -4.49 5.57 -5.78
C TYR A 229 -3.47 4.52 -6.24
N ALA A 230 -3.85 3.25 -6.22
CA ALA A 230 -3.04 2.16 -6.76
C ALA A 230 -2.75 2.34 -8.25
N ARG A 231 -3.75 2.68 -9.06
CA ARG A 231 -3.62 2.92 -10.50
C ARG A 231 -2.67 4.09 -10.79
N HIS A 232 -2.73 5.16 -10.00
CA HIS A 232 -1.80 6.28 -10.14
C HIS A 232 -0.35 5.89 -9.80
N PHE A 233 -0.12 5.11 -8.74
CA PHE A 233 1.19 4.56 -8.43
C PHE A 233 1.73 3.70 -9.57
N LEU A 234 0.92 2.76 -10.07
CA LEU A 234 1.26 1.90 -11.21
C LEU A 234 1.60 2.71 -12.47
N SER A 235 0.81 3.76 -12.75
CA SER A 235 1.09 4.68 -13.86
C SER A 235 2.41 5.43 -13.70
N CYS A 236 2.78 5.82 -12.48
CA CYS A 236 4.08 6.44 -12.19
C CYS A 236 5.22 5.44 -12.40
N CYS A 237 5.09 4.20 -11.92
CA CYS A 237 6.07 3.14 -12.17
C CYS A 237 6.27 2.88 -13.67
N SER A 238 5.19 2.79 -14.45
CA SER A 238 5.27 2.60 -15.90
C SER A 238 5.93 3.80 -16.59
N ARG A 239 5.47 5.02 -16.35
CA ARG A 239 5.96 6.22 -17.06
C ARG A 239 7.36 6.67 -16.66
N MET A 240 7.74 6.49 -15.40
CA MET A 240 9.03 6.99 -14.88
C MET A 240 10.12 5.92 -14.87
N LEU A 241 9.73 4.65 -14.68
CA LEU A 241 10.68 3.55 -14.51
C LEU A 241 10.59 2.49 -15.63
N GLY A 242 9.63 2.61 -16.56
CA GLY A 242 9.43 1.65 -17.63
C GLY A 242 8.94 0.29 -17.14
N LEU A 243 8.23 0.24 -16.01
CA LEU A 243 7.76 -0.99 -15.40
C LEU A 243 6.30 -1.27 -15.78
N ASP A 244 6.07 -2.43 -16.38
CA ASP A 244 4.72 -2.92 -16.63
C ASP A 244 4.17 -3.67 -15.41
N TYR A 245 2.85 -3.65 -15.27
CA TYR A 245 2.14 -4.41 -14.24
C TYR A 245 1.17 -5.38 -14.89
N GLU A 246 0.94 -6.50 -14.23
CA GLU A 246 0.03 -7.54 -14.68
C GLU A 246 -1.00 -7.84 -13.60
N SER A 247 -2.22 -8.16 -14.04
CA SER A 247 -3.24 -8.76 -13.17
C SER A 247 -3.24 -10.27 -13.39
N LYS A 248 -2.72 -11.02 -12.42
CA LYS A 248 -2.65 -12.49 -12.45
C LYS A 248 -3.48 -13.07 -11.32
N ARG A 249 -4.49 -13.89 -11.68
CA ARG A 249 -5.39 -14.58 -10.72
C ARG A 249 -6.04 -13.64 -9.70
N GLY A 250 -6.41 -12.43 -10.13
CA GLY A 250 -7.05 -11.42 -9.28
C GLY A 250 -6.09 -10.56 -8.45
N HIS A 251 -4.78 -10.77 -8.54
CA HIS A 251 -3.76 -9.94 -7.89
C HIS A 251 -3.04 -9.06 -8.91
N ILE A 252 -2.79 -7.81 -8.53
CA ILE A 252 -1.98 -6.88 -9.33
C ILE A 252 -0.53 -6.97 -8.84
N GLY A 253 0.42 -7.13 -9.76
CA GLY A 253 1.83 -7.17 -9.43
C GLY A 253 2.72 -6.53 -10.49
N LEU A 254 3.85 -5.98 -10.05
CA LEU A 254 4.92 -5.45 -10.90
C LEU A 254 6.09 -6.43 -10.87
N ASP A 255 6.68 -6.77 -12.03
CA ASP A 255 8.00 -7.40 -12.04
C ASP A 255 9.06 -6.31 -11.81
N TYR A 256 9.82 -6.45 -10.74
CA TYR A 256 10.92 -5.58 -10.37
C TYR A 256 12.16 -6.42 -10.16
N PHE A 257 12.94 -6.58 -11.23
CA PHE A 257 14.17 -7.36 -11.25
C PHE A 257 14.00 -8.83 -10.82
N GLY A 258 12.94 -9.49 -11.33
CA GLY A 258 12.63 -10.90 -11.04
C GLY A 258 11.92 -11.13 -9.70
N ARG A 259 11.65 -10.05 -8.96
CA ARG A 259 10.73 -10.04 -7.82
C ARG A 259 9.37 -9.53 -8.27
N THR A 260 8.31 -10.14 -7.78
CA THR A 260 6.97 -9.58 -7.91
C THR A 260 6.69 -8.67 -6.73
N VAL A 261 6.44 -7.38 -6.99
CA VAL A 261 5.93 -6.43 -5.99
C VAL A 261 4.42 -6.39 -6.13
N TYR A 262 3.70 -6.91 -5.13
CA TYR A 262 2.25 -7.00 -5.16
C TYR A 262 1.59 -5.69 -4.73
N ILE A 263 0.44 -5.39 -5.32
CA ILE A 263 -0.39 -4.23 -4.97
C ILE A 263 -1.69 -4.70 -4.32
N LYS A 264 -1.95 -4.22 -3.12
CA LYS A 264 -3.20 -4.42 -2.39
C LYS A 264 -4.04 -3.15 -2.42
N ILE A 265 -5.33 -3.31 -2.66
CA ILE A 265 -6.31 -2.24 -2.52
C ILE A 265 -7.26 -2.65 -1.42
N LEU A 266 -7.25 -1.90 -0.32
CA LEU A 266 -8.06 -2.19 0.85
C LEU A 266 -8.31 -0.93 1.69
N PRO A 267 -9.53 -0.40 1.71
CA PRO A 267 -9.92 0.66 2.65
C PRO A 267 -9.68 0.22 4.09
N VAL A 268 -9.11 1.08 4.93
CA VAL A 268 -9.05 0.82 6.37
C VAL A 268 -10.42 1.10 6.99
N GLY A 269 -10.82 0.25 7.93
CA GLY A 269 -12.07 0.37 8.69
C GLY A 269 -11.92 1.09 10.02
N VAL A 270 -13.00 1.07 10.81
CA VAL A 270 -13.01 1.50 12.23
C VAL A 270 -13.05 0.28 13.13
N HIS A 271 -12.69 0.42 14.41
CA HIS A 271 -12.88 -0.64 15.39
C HIS A 271 -14.29 -0.58 15.99
N MET A 272 -15.11 -1.60 15.71
CA MET A 272 -16.52 -1.66 16.15
C MET A 272 -16.67 -1.66 17.68
N GLY A 273 -16.09 -2.65 18.38
CA GLY A 273 -16.25 -2.79 19.83
C GLY A 273 -15.75 -1.60 20.66
N ARG A 274 -14.75 -0.85 20.20
CA ARG A 274 -14.25 0.36 20.87
C ARG A 274 -15.20 1.55 20.69
N LEU A 275 -15.89 1.65 19.56
CA LEU A 275 -16.91 2.68 19.37
C LEU A 275 -18.14 2.36 20.22
N GLU A 276 -18.56 1.10 20.23
CA GLU A 276 -19.67 0.61 21.06
C GLU A 276 -19.39 0.83 22.55
N SER A 277 -18.19 0.49 23.04
CA SER A 277 -17.85 0.69 24.45
C SER A 277 -17.86 2.16 24.88
N VAL A 278 -17.53 3.10 23.98
CA VAL A 278 -17.66 4.53 24.25
C VAL A 278 -19.12 4.96 24.29
N LEU A 279 -19.99 4.38 23.45
CA LEU A 279 -21.43 4.67 23.46
C LEU A 279 -22.11 4.22 24.75
N ASP A 280 -21.60 3.15 25.38
CA ASP A 280 -22.11 2.62 26.65
C ASP A 280 -21.65 3.39 27.90
N LEU A 281 -20.82 4.42 27.76
CA LEU A 281 -20.39 5.25 28.89
C LEU A 281 -21.52 6.14 29.39
N ALA A 282 -21.69 6.21 30.72
CA ALA A 282 -22.65 7.13 31.36
C ALA A 282 -22.40 8.60 30.99
N SER A 283 -21.14 9.00 30.77
CA SER A 283 -20.78 10.35 30.29
C SER A 283 -21.24 10.62 28.86
N THR A 284 -21.22 9.61 27.99
CA THR A 284 -21.80 9.70 26.63
C THR A 284 -23.31 9.89 26.72
N SER A 285 -24.01 9.07 27.50
CA SER A 285 -25.46 9.18 27.69
C SER A 285 -25.89 10.52 28.28
N ALA A 286 -25.14 11.05 29.26
CA ALA A 286 -25.39 12.38 29.80
C ALA A 286 -25.21 13.47 28.73
N LYS A 287 -24.16 13.35 27.91
CA LYS A 287 -23.88 14.31 26.83
C LYS A 287 -24.90 14.25 25.70
N ILE A 288 -25.41 13.07 25.37
CA ILE A 288 -26.51 12.89 24.40
C ILE A 288 -27.75 13.68 24.85
N LYS A 289 -28.16 13.51 26.12
CA LYS A 289 -29.31 14.23 26.69
C LYS A 289 -29.10 15.76 26.67
N GLU A 290 -27.89 16.21 27.00
CA GLU A 290 -27.52 17.63 26.93
C GLU A 290 -27.66 18.18 25.50
N ILE A 291 -27.11 17.49 24.51
CA ILE A 291 -27.19 17.89 23.09
C ILE A 291 -28.64 17.86 22.59
N GLN A 292 -29.43 16.85 22.95
CA GLN A 292 -30.84 16.76 22.58
C GLN A 292 -31.67 17.93 23.14
N GLU A 293 -31.43 18.34 24.38
CA GLU A 293 -32.13 19.49 24.96
C GLU A 293 -31.62 20.81 24.37
N GLN A 294 -30.30 20.96 24.17
CA GLN A 294 -29.70 22.14 23.55
C GLN A 294 -30.26 22.42 22.13
N PHE A 295 -30.46 21.35 21.35
CA PHE A 295 -30.91 21.44 19.96
C PHE A 295 -32.36 21.00 19.76
N LYS A 296 -33.18 21.05 20.81
CA LYS A 296 -34.57 20.65 20.76
C LYS A 296 -35.34 21.38 19.66
N GLY A 297 -36.05 20.61 18.83
CA GLY A 297 -36.81 21.13 17.69
C GLY A 297 -35.96 21.52 16.48
N LYS A 298 -34.63 21.31 16.52
CA LYS A 298 -33.70 21.62 15.42
C LYS A 298 -33.08 20.33 14.87
N LYS A 299 -32.79 20.30 13.57
CA LYS A 299 -32.05 19.24 12.90
C LYS A 299 -30.56 19.60 12.91
N LEU A 300 -29.75 18.65 13.37
CA LEU A 300 -28.31 18.83 13.51
C LEU A 300 -27.57 18.26 12.30
N ILE A 301 -26.74 19.09 11.67
CA ILE A 301 -25.75 18.70 10.67
C ILE A 301 -24.38 18.71 11.38
N LEU A 302 -23.57 17.68 11.17
CA LEU A 302 -22.27 17.53 11.82
C LEU A 302 -21.13 17.48 10.82
N GLY A 303 -20.15 18.37 11.00
CA GLY A 303 -18.83 18.31 10.40
C GLY A 303 -17.76 18.04 11.46
N VAL A 304 -16.81 17.16 11.15
CA VAL A 304 -15.66 16.88 12.03
C VAL A 304 -14.41 16.79 11.16
N ASP A 305 -13.56 17.80 11.25
CA ASP A 305 -12.43 17.94 10.35
C ASP A 305 -11.20 18.48 11.08
N ASP A 306 -10.02 18.12 10.58
CA ASP A 306 -8.79 18.79 11.01
C ASP A 306 -8.72 20.17 10.38
N MET A 307 -8.12 21.14 11.08
CA MET A 307 -7.86 22.46 10.50
C MET A 307 -6.79 22.36 9.41
N ASP A 308 -7.25 22.18 8.17
CA ASP A 308 -6.46 21.98 6.97
C ASP A 308 -7.28 22.42 5.74
N ILE A 309 -6.64 23.11 4.79
CA ILE A 309 -7.25 23.60 3.55
C ILE A 309 -7.93 22.50 2.73
N PHE A 310 -7.42 21.27 2.77
CA PHE A 310 -7.95 20.16 1.99
C PHE A 310 -9.27 19.61 2.55
N LYS A 311 -9.66 20.01 3.77
CA LYS A 311 -10.91 19.57 4.40
C LYS A 311 -12.14 20.35 3.95
N GLY A 312 -11.98 21.43 3.18
CA GLY A 312 -13.12 22.12 2.56
C GLY A 312 -14.11 22.75 3.56
N ILE A 313 -13.66 23.05 4.79
CA ILE A 313 -14.54 23.57 5.85
C ILE A 313 -15.25 24.86 5.39
N SER A 314 -14.54 25.78 4.72
CA SER A 314 -15.15 26.99 4.16
C SER A 314 -16.23 26.70 3.13
N LEU A 315 -15.96 25.82 2.17
CA LEU A 315 -16.95 25.38 1.16
C LEU A 315 -18.21 24.78 1.82
N LYS A 316 -18.04 24.09 2.95
CA LYS A 316 -19.16 23.52 3.72
C LYS A 316 -20.03 24.60 4.35
N LEU A 317 -19.39 25.63 4.90
CA LEU A 317 -20.08 26.78 5.47
C LEU A 317 -20.81 27.58 4.40
N LEU A 318 -20.20 27.78 3.23
CA LEU A 318 -20.82 28.45 2.09
C LEU A 318 -22.07 27.68 1.60
N ALA A 319 -22.01 26.35 1.54
CA ALA A 319 -23.17 25.55 1.16
C ALA A 319 -24.32 25.65 2.18
N LEU A 320 -24.00 25.73 3.48
CA LEU A 320 -25.02 25.98 4.50
C LEU A 320 -25.63 27.39 4.34
N GLU A 321 -24.80 28.39 4.07
CA GLU A 321 -25.29 29.74 3.82
C GLU A 321 -26.28 29.78 2.66
N GLN A 322 -25.89 29.17 1.54
CA GLN A 322 -26.73 29.12 0.34
C GLN A 322 -28.03 28.34 0.58
N LEU A 323 -27.97 27.23 1.35
CA LEU A 323 -29.16 26.51 1.81
C LEU A 323 -30.11 27.44 2.60
N LEU A 324 -29.59 28.23 3.53
CA LEU A 324 -30.40 29.15 4.33
C LEU A 324 -30.97 30.32 3.53
N GLU A 325 -30.26 30.76 2.48
CA GLU A 325 -30.71 31.80 1.56
C GLU A 325 -31.88 31.29 0.69
N HIS A 326 -31.74 30.11 0.08
CA HIS A 326 -32.76 29.54 -0.82
C HIS A 326 -33.99 29.00 -0.06
N HIS A 327 -33.79 28.50 1.17
CA HIS A 327 -34.82 27.83 1.96
C HIS A 327 -35.08 28.54 3.29
N THR A 328 -35.78 29.68 3.21
CA THR A 328 -36.15 30.50 4.38
C THR A 328 -36.91 29.71 5.45
N GLU A 329 -37.65 28.66 5.06
CA GLU A 329 -38.38 27.78 5.95
C GLU A 329 -37.49 26.89 6.84
N LEU A 330 -36.20 26.75 6.52
CA LEU A 330 -35.21 26.00 7.30
C LEU A 330 -34.47 26.88 8.32
N GLN A 331 -34.54 28.20 8.19
CA GLN A 331 -33.97 29.13 9.15
C GLN A 331 -34.60 28.92 10.54
N GLY A 332 -33.76 28.87 11.57
CA GLY A 332 -34.18 28.54 12.94
C GLY A 332 -34.38 27.05 13.21
N LYS A 333 -34.39 26.20 12.17
CA LYS A 333 -34.65 24.75 12.27
C LYS A 333 -33.43 23.88 12.02
N ILE A 334 -32.39 24.38 11.34
CA ILE A 334 -31.16 23.62 11.07
C ILE A 334 -29.96 24.26 11.78
N VAL A 335 -29.05 23.42 12.30
CA VAL A 335 -27.79 23.87 12.90
C VAL A 335 -26.66 23.01 12.36
N LEU A 336 -25.58 23.64 11.89
CA LEU A 336 -24.32 22.97 11.62
C LEU A 336 -23.39 23.10 12.82
N VAL A 337 -23.09 21.97 13.46
CA VAL A 337 -21.97 21.89 14.41
C VAL A 337 -20.73 21.44 13.65
N GLN A 338 -19.71 22.28 13.61
CA GLN A 338 -18.41 21.96 13.04
C GLN A 338 -17.39 21.81 14.17
N ILE A 339 -16.96 20.58 14.42
CA ILE A 339 -15.85 20.26 15.30
C ILE A 339 -14.57 20.42 14.49
N VAL A 340 -13.66 21.25 15.00
CA VAL A 340 -12.37 21.54 14.38
C VAL A 340 -11.27 20.90 15.23
N ASN A 341 -10.64 19.85 14.71
CA ASN A 341 -9.46 19.30 15.36
C ASN A 341 -8.23 20.19 15.05
N PRO A 342 -7.21 20.17 15.92
CA PRO A 342 -5.98 20.94 15.71
C PRO A 342 -5.32 20.64 14.35
N ALA A 343 -4.71 21.66 13.76
CA ALA A 343 -3.93 21.51 12.54
C ALA A 343 -2.75 20.54 12.76
N ARG A 344 -2.47 19.69 11.76
CA ARG A 344 -1.36 18.72 11.79
C ARG A 344 -0.04 19.29 11.23
N GLY A 345 -0.07 20.54 10.78
CA GLY A 345 1.05 21.29 10.23
C GLY A 345 0.89 22.77 10.55
N SER A 346 1.79 23.58 10.02
CA SER A 346 1.78 25.04 10.19
C SER A 346 2.10 25.70 8.85
N GLY A 347 1.70 26.95 8.70
CA GLY A 347 1.93 27.72 7.47
C GLY A 347 0.81 28.69 7.15
N LYS A 348 1.00 29.46 6.08
CA LYS A 348 0.01 30.43 5.58
C LYS A 348 -1.31 29.76 5.23
N ASP A 349 -1.26 28.60 4.58
CA ASP A 349 -2.45 27.82 4.18
C ASP A 349 -3.37 27.50 5.37
N VAL A 350 -2.80 27.00 6.48
CA VAL A 350 -3.55 26.69 7.70
C VAL A 350 -4.15 27.95 8.33
N GLN A 351 -3.38 29.05 8.34
CA GLN A 351 -3.86 30.33 8.87
C GLN A 351 -5.00 30.89 8.03
N GLU A 352 -4.92 30.75 6.71
CA GLU A 352 -5.94 31.20 5.78
C GLU A 352 -7.22 30.37 5.89
N ALA A 353 -7.10 29.03 5.92
CA ALA A 353 -8.25 28.15 6.21
C ALA A 353 -8.91 28.51 7.54
N LYS A 354 -8.12 28.78 8.58
CA LYS A 354 -8.65 29.22 9.88
C LYS A 354 -9.36 30.56 9.74
N ARG A 355 -8.72 31.56 9.13
CA ARG A 355 -9.30 32.90 8.96
C ARG A 355 -10.63 32.84 8.19
N GLU A 356 -10.65 32.16 7.05
CA GLU A 356 -11.83 32.01 6.20
C GLU A 356 -12.97 31.30 6.95
N THR A 357 -12.68 30.20 7.63
CA THR A 357 -13.68 29.44 8.41
C THR A 357 -14.37 30.31 9.45
N TYR A 358 -13.61 31.08 10.23
CA TYR A 358 -14.17 31.90 11.32
C TYR A 358 -14.94 33.10 10.80
N LEU A 359 -14.42 33.78 9.78
CA LEU A 359 -15.10 34.93 9.17
C LEU A 359 -16.41 34.50 8.52
N THR A 360 -16.42 33.39 7.81
CA THR A 360 -17.62 32.85 7.16
C THR A 360 -18.66 32.41 8.21
N ALA A 361 -18.27 31.67 9.25
CA ALA A 361 -19.19 31.28 10.31
C ALA A 361 -19.80 32.50 11.03
N LYS A 362 -18.97 33.50 11.36
CA LYS A 362 -19.43 34.75 11.99
C LYS A 362 -20.42 35.49 11.10
N ARG A 363 -20.16 35.56 9.79
CA ARG A 363 -21.03 36.21 8.80
C ARG A 363 -22.38 35.51 8.72
N ILE A 364 -22.41 34.19 8.61
CA ILE A 364 -23.65 33.39 8.56
C ILE A 364 -24.46 33.58 9.84
N ASN A 365 -23.81 33.49 11.02
CA ASN A 365 -24.50 33.69 12.29
C ASN A 365 -25.06 35.12 12.44
N ALA A 366 -24.38 36.14 11.90
CA ALA A 366 -24.88 37.51 11.91
C ALA A 366 -26.07 37.72 10.95
N ALA A 367 -26.08 37.03 9.81
CA ALA A 367 -27.13 37.16 8.79
C ALA A 367 -28.40 36.36 9.12
N TYR A 368 -28.26 35.13 9.62
CA TYR A 368 -29.38 34.20 9.81
C TYR A 368 -29.60 33.78 11.27
N GLY A 369 -28.75 34.22 12.20
CA GLY A 369 -28.89 33.93 13.63
C GLY A 369 -29.89 34.83 14.36
N SER A 370 -30.24 34.42 15.57
CA SER A 370 -31.03 35.21 16.53
C SER A 370 -30.55 34.90 17.96
N PRO A 371 -30.98 35.62 19.02
CA PRO A 371 -30.42 35.44 20.37
C PRO A 371 -30.42 34.00 20.92
N ASN A 372 -31.34 33.13 20.46
CA ASN A 372 -31.44 31.72 20.88
C ASN A 372 -31.17 30.72 19.74
N TYR A 373 -30.55 31.19 18.66
CA TYR A 373 -30.29 30.39 17.46
C TYR A 373 -29.02 30.85 16.75
N GLU A 374 -28.03 29.97 16.71
CA GLU A 374 -26.86 30.12 15.83
C GLU A 374 -26.92 29.02 14.77
N PRO A 375 -27.00 29.35 13.47
CA PRO A 375 -26.98 28.35 12.40
C PRO A 375 -25.65 27.59 12.32
N VAL A 376 -24.53 28.20 12.74
CA VAL A 376 -23.20 27.59 12.75
C VAL A 376 -22.61 27.62 14.15
N ILE A 377 -22.24 26.46 14.69
CA ILE A 377 -21.51 26.34 15.95
C ILE A 377 -20.13 25.75 15.66
N LEU A 378 -19.09 26.55 15.90
CA LEU A 378 -17.70 26.11 15.78
C LEU A 378 -17.18 25.63 17.14
N ILE A 379 -16.73 24.38 17.20
CA ILE A 379 -16.04 23.81 18.37
C ILE A 379 -14.55 23.70 18.05
N ASP A 380 -13.77 24.76 18.32
CA ASP A 380 -12.30 24.78 18.23
C ASP A 380 -11.66 24.55 19.60
N ARG A 381 -11.89 23.36 20.15
CA ARG A 381 -11.22 22.87 21.34
C ARG A 381 -11.01 21.36 21.23
N HIS A 382 -10.19 20.81 22.11
CA HIS A 382 -10.16 19.36 22.26
C HIS A 382 -11.56 18.84 22.67
N VAL A 383 -12.10 17.93 21.88
CA VAL A 383 -13.38 17.26 22.14
C VAL A 383 -13.11 15.80 22.51
N PRO A 384 -13.40 15.39 23.75
CA PRO A 384 -13.24 14.00 24.18
C PRO A 384 -14.08 13.01 23.35
N ARG A 385 -13.71 11.74 23.38
CA ARG A 385 -14.37 10.67 22.61
C ARG A 385 -15.87 10.57 22.89
N PHE A 386 -16.24 10.53 24.17
CA PHE A 386 -17.65 10.42 24.59
C PHE A 386 -18.49 11.56 24.01
N GLU A 387 -17.94 12.79 23.97
CA GLU A 387 -18.62 13.96 23.42
C GLU A 387 -18.73 13.88 21.90
N LYS A 388 -17.66 13.49 21.18
CA LYS A 388 -17.72 13.27 19.72
C LYS A 388 -18.74 12.20 19.36
N SER A 389 -18.75 11.07 20.07
CA SER A 389 -19.71 9.98 19.88
C SER A 389 -21.15 10.43 20.13
N ALA A 390 -21.38 11.27 21.14
CA ALA A 390 -22.69 11.85 21.40
C ALA A 390 -23.17 12.74 20.23
N TYR A 391 -22.29 13.60 19.68
CA TYR A 391 -22.61 14.38 18.48
C TYR A 391 -22.92 13.47 17.28
N TYR A 392 -22.13 12.41 17.04
CA TYR A 392 -22.39 11.46 15.97
C TYR A 392 -23.75 10.76 16.12
N ALA A 393 -24.11 10.35 17.34
CA ALA A 393 -25.38 9.69 17.61
C ALA A 393 -26.58 10.60 17.35
N VAL A 394 -26.49 11.88 17.75
CA VAL A 394 -27.61 12.83 17.65
C VAL A 394 -27.74 13.46 16.25
N ALA A 395 -26.64 13.67 15.53
CA ALA A 395 -26.65 14.37 14.25
C ALA A 395 -27.51 13.67 13.18
N GLU A 396 -28.43 14.43 12.57
CA GLU A 396 -29.34 13.93 11.53
C GLU A 396 -28.60 13.69 10.21
N CYS A 397 -27.60 14.51 9.92
CA CYS A 397 -26.73 14.36 8.76
C CYS A 397 -25.27 14.60 9.17
N CYS A 398 -24.35 13.78 8.67
CA CYS A 398 -22.92 14.05 8.74
C CYS A 398 -22.39 14.44 7.35
N ILE A 399 -21.66 15.56 7.28
CA ILE A 399 -21.10 16.10 6.05
C ILE A 399 -19.56 16.07 6.09
N VAL A 400 -19.00 15.43 5.07
CA VAL A 400 -17.55 15.35 4.83
C VAL A 400 -17.28 15.82 3.41
N ASN A 401 -17.06 17.12 3.23
CA ASN A 401 -16.89 17.76 1.92
C ASN A 401 -15.42 18.05 1.56
N ALA A 402 -14.47 17.30 2.12
CA ALA A 402 -13.05 17.51 1.85
C ALA A 402 -12.77 17.49 0.33
N VAL A 403 -12.00 18.47 -0.15
CA VAL A 403 -11.62 18.60 -1.57
C VAL A 403 -10.69 17.49 -2.01
N ARG A 404 -9.89 16.96 -1.07
CA ARG A 404 -9.10 15.75 -1.25
C ARG A 404 -8.80 15.15 0.12
N ASP A 405 -8.97 13.84 0.25
CA ASP A 405 -8.59 13.15 1.48
C ASP A 405 -8.23 11.69 1.18
N GLY A 406 -7.24 11.15 1.89
CA GLY A 406 -6.76 9.78 1.71
C GLY A 406 -7.84 8.77 2.03
N MET A 407 -7.98 8.44 3.31
CA MET A 407 -9.17 7.82 3.87
C MET A 407 -9.77 8.76 4.90
N ASN A 408 -11.11 8.86 4.92
CA ASN A 408 -11.83 9.59 5.95
C ASN A 408 -12.73 8.63 6.73
N LEU A 409 -12.44 8.46 8.03
CA LEU A 409 -13.14 7.54 8.91
C LEU A 409 -14.32 8.19 9.66
N VAL A 410 -14.53 9.50 9.52
CA VAL A 410 -15.64 10.22 10.18
C VAL A 410 -17.00 9.62 9.78
N PRO A 411 -17.29 9.36 8.48
CA PRO A 411 -18.55 8.74 8.11
C PRO A 411 -18.75 7.37 8.75
N TYR A 412 -17.68 6.57 8.90
CA TYR A 412 -17.76 5.23 9.47
C TYR A 412 -18.10 5.30 10.96
N LYS A 413 -17.41 6.19 11.69
CA LYS A 413 -17.71 6.46 13.11
C LYS A 413 -19.15 6.94 13.28
N TYR A 414 -19.60 7.86 12.42
CA TYR A 414 -20.98 8.34 12.41
C TYR A 414 -22.00 7.21 12.21
N ILE A 415 -21.79 6.35 11.22
CA ILE A 415 -22.68 5.21 10.93
C ILE A 415 -22.80 4.29 12.15
N VAL A 416 -21.67 3.94 12.79
CA VAL A 416 -21.68 3.07 13.99
C VAL A 416 -22.38 3.75 15.16
N CYS A 417 -22.14 5.04 15.41
CA CYS A 417 -22.84 5.78 16.46
C CYS A 417 -24.33 5.95 16.19
N ARG A 418 -24.78 6.02 14.92
CA ARG A 418 -26.20 6.07 14.56
C ARG A 418 -26.90 4.72 14.67
N GLN A 419 -26.17 3.63 14.48
CA GLN A 419 -26.67 2.29 14.82
C GLN A 419 -26.97 2.24 16.32
N GLY A 420 -26.02 2.67 17.15
CA GLY A 420 -26.19 2.77 18.59
C GLY A 420 -26.11 1.44 19.34
N THR A 421 -26.36 1.51 20.64
CA THR A 421 -26.39 0.38 21.56
C THR A 421 -27.68 0.40 22.39
N PRO A 422 -28.08 -0.72 23.03
CA PRO A 422 -29.25 -0.73 23.91
C PRO A 422 -29.20 0.32 25.04
N TYR A 423 -28.01 0.57 25.60
CA TYR A 423 -27.82 1.59 26.63
C TYR A 423 -28.03 3.02 26.09
N MET A 424 -27.55 3.26 24.86
CA MET A 424 -27.76 4.54 24.17
C MET A 424 -29.23 4.77 23.81
N ASP A 425 -29.96 3.71 23.43
CA ASP A 425 -31.38 3.80 23.12
C ASP A 425 -32.21 4.27 24.32
N GLU A 426 -31.91 3.75 25.52
CA GLU A 426 -32.51 4.21 26.77
C GLU A 426 -32.22 5.70 27.00
N ALA A 427 -30.96 6.13 26.80
CA ALA A 427 -30.57 7.52 26.97
C ALA A 427 -31.29 8.47 26.00
N MET A 428 -31.55 8.02 24.77
CA MET A 428 -32.27 8.77 23.73
C MET A 428 -33.80 8.65 23.82
N GLY A 429 -34.34 7.82 24.73
CA GLY A 429 -35.77 7.51 24.80
C GLY A 429 -36.31 6.77 23.56
N ARG A 430 -35.44 6.05 22.85
CA ARG A 430 -35.77 5.31 21.63
C ARG A 430 -36.13 3.86 22.00
N LYS A 431 -37.14 3.28 21.34
CA LYS A 431 -37.43 1.85 21.48
C LYS A 431 -36.36 1.03 20.74
N SER A 432 -35.93 -0.08 21.33
CA SER A 432 -34.90 -0.98 20.77
C SER A 432 -35.16 -1.38 19.31
N ASP A 433 -36.42 -1.66 18.97
CA ASP A 433 -36.84 -2.12 17.63
C ASP A 433 -37.05 -0.99 16.61
N SER A 434 -36.71 0.26 16.96
CA SER A 434 -36.90 1.38 16.05
C SER A 434 -35.94 1.28 14.85
N PRO A 435 -36.40 1.54 13.62
CA PRO A 435 -35.54 1.51 12.44
C PRO A 435 -34.42 2.54 12.59
N ARG A 436 -33.19 2.15 12.25
CA ARG A 436 -32.00 2.99 12.33
C ARG A 436 -31.86 3.84 11.08
N THR A 437 -31.42 5.08 11.24
CA THR A 437 -31.32 6.05 10.15
C THR A 437 -30.01 6.82 10.27
N SER A 438 -29.39 7.12 9.14
CA SER A 438 -28.21 7.97 9.05
C SER A 438 -28.16 8.62 7.68
N MET A 439 -27.81 9.90 7.62
CA MET A 439 -27.60 10.60 6.35
C MET A 439 -26.17 11.11 6.22
N LEU A 440 -25.62 10.91 5.03
CA LEU A 440 -24.25 11.22 4.70
C LEU A 440 -24.20 12.06 3.43
N VAL A 441 -23.60 13.25 3.53
CA VAL A 441 -23.17 14.05 2.39
C VAL A 441 -21.65 13.95 2.31
N VAL A 442 -21.15 13.35 1.24
CA VAL A 442 -19.74 12.95 1.15
C VAL A 442 -19.14 13.42 -0.16
N SER A 443 -17.99 14.07 -0.10
CA SER A 443 -17.21 14.42 -1.28
C SER A 443 -16.87 13.19 -2.13
N GLU A 444 -16.94 13.30 -3.45
CA GLU A 444 -16.48 12.24 -4.36
C GLU A 444 -14.94 12.07 -4.35
N PHE A 445 -14.21 13.01 -3.74
CA PHE A 445 -12.75 13.08 -3.73
C PHE A 445 -12.09 12.49 -2.47
N ILE A 446 -12.84 11.72 -1.67
CA ILE A 446 -12.32 11.06 -0.46
C ILE A 446 -12.39 9.54 -0.57
N GLY A 447 -11.41 8.85 0.02
CA GLY A 447 -11.26 7.40 -0.19
C GLY A 447 -12.39 6.51 0.33
N CYS A 448 -13.24 6.98 1.25
CA CYS A 448 -14.40 6.21 1.71
C CYS A 448 -15.64 6.36 0.81
N SER A 449 -15.65 7.33 -0.11
CA SER A 449 -16.81 7.61 -0.97
C SER A 449 -17.23 6.41 -1.84
N PRO A 450 -16.30 5.65 -2.49
CA PRO A 450 -16.66 4.47 -3.26
C PRO A 450 -17.32 3.37 -2.41
N SER A 451 -16.90 3.22 -1.15
CA SER A 451 -17.41 2.22 -0.22
C SER A 451 -18.84 2.54 0.28
N LEU A 452 -19.16 3.82 0.47
CA LEU A 452 -20.42 4.28 1.05
C LEU A 452 -21.49 4.58 0.00
N SER A 453 -21.85 3.58 -0.79
CA SER A 453 -22.77 3.72 -1.94
C SER A 453 -24.19 4.26 -1.66
N GLY A 454 -24.61 4.36 -0.39
CA GLY A 454 -25.85 5.04 0.01
C GLY A 454 -25.69 6.52 0.37
N ALA A 455 -24.48 7.09 0.30
CA ALA A 455 -24.23 8.49 0.63
C ALA A 455 -24.63 9.39 -0.55
N ILE A 456 -25.02 10.64 -0.27
CA ILE A 456 -25.21 11.67 -1.29
C ILE A 456 -23.81 12.17 -1.64
N ARG A 457 -23.35 11.85 -2.85
CA ARG A 457 -22.02 12.25 -3.33
C ARG A 457 -22.08 13.64 -3.91
N VAL A 458 -21.13 14.48 -3.52
CA VAL A 458 -21.05 15.87 -3.96
C VAL A 458 -19.68 16.18 -4.50
N ASN A 459 -19.63 17.08 -5.47
CA ASN A 459 -18.42 17.81 -5.80
C ASN A 459 -18.36 19.02 -4.85
N PRO A 460 -17.34 19.13 -3.97
CA PRO A 460 -17.33 20.16 -2.94
C PRO A 460 -17.13 21.58 -3.48
N TRP A 461 -16.69 21.73 -4.73
CA TRP A 461 -16.55 23.03 -5.40
C TRP A 461 -17.88 23.56 -5.97
N ASP A 462 -18.87 22.69 -6.13
CA ASP A 462 -20.22 23.06 -6.54
C ASP A 462 -21.07 23.32 -5.30
N ILE A 463 -21.06 24.58 -4.85
CA ILE A 463 -21.72 24.99 -3.60
C ILE A 463 -23.23 24.76 -3.67
N ASP A 464 -23.85 25.01 -4.83
CA ASP A 464 -25.27 24.74 -5.10
C ASP A 464 -25.57 23.26 -4.88
N ALA A 465 -24.81 22.37 -5.51
CA ALA A 465 -25.01 20.93 -5.38
C ALA A 465 -24.80 20.43 -3.94
N VAL A 466 -23.88 21.04 -3.17
CA VAL A 466 -23.69 20.71 -1.75
C VAL A 466 -24.88 21.20 -0.92
N ALA A 467 -25.41 22.39 -1.19
CA ALA A 467 -26.60 22.92 -0.53
C ALA A 467 -27.83 22.04 -0.79
N ASP A 468 -28.07 21.66 -2.04
CA ASP A 468 -29.13 20.74 -2.45
C ASP A 468 -28.97 19.36 -1.80
N ALA A 469 -27.74 18.86 -1.69
CA ALA A 469 -27.47 17.60 -1.00
C ALA A 469 -27.76 17.67 0.50
N LEU A 470 -27.45 18.80 1.15
CA LEU A 470 -27.78 19.03 2.55
C LEU A 470 -29.30 19.12 2.75
N GLU A 471 -30.01 19.86 1.89
CA GLU A 471 -31.49 19.93 1.86
C GLU A 471 -32.09 18.54 1.73
N SER A 472 -31.67 17.79 0.72
CA SER A 472 -32.13 16.42 0.49
C SER A 472 -31.87 15.53 1.70
N ALA A 473 -30.68 15.62 2.32
CA ALA A 473 -30.34 14.81 3.49
C ALA A 473 -31.28 15.07 4.68
N ILE A 474 -31.64 16.33 4.93
CA ILE A 474 -32.50 16.69 6.06
C ILE A 474 -34.00 16.48 5.78
N THR A 475 -34.46 16.60 4.52
CA THR A 475 -35.88 16.45 4.14
C THR A 475 -36.25 15.03 3.71
N MET A 476 -35.27 14.16 3.46
CA MET A 476 -35.49 12.76 3.05
C MET A 476 -36.40 11.99 4.01
N ARG A 477 -37.24 11.13 3.43
CA ARG A 477 -38.17 10.26 4.17
C ARG A 477 -37.41 9.19 4.96
N ASP A 478 -37.89 8.87 6.16
CA ASP A 478 -37.23 7.93 7.08
C ASP A 478 -37.02 6.53 6.50
N SER A 479 -37.95 6.04 5.66
CA SER A 479 -37.79 4.73 5.00
C SER A 479 -36.59 4.68 4.06
N GLU A 480 -36.28 5.78 3.38
CA GLU A 480 -35.10 5.88 2.53
C GLU A 480 -33.83 6.04 3.37
N LYS A 481 -33.88 6.84 4.44
CA LYS A 481 -32.77 6.96 5.40
C LYS A 481 -32.42 5.62 6.02
N GLN A 482 -33.43 4.80 6.32
CA GLN A 482 -33.24 3.44 6.84
C GLN A 482 -32.51 2.55 5.84
N LEU A 483 -32.98 2.50 4.59
CA LEU A 483 -32.36 1.67 3.55
C LEU A 483 -30.88 2.07 3.32
N ARG A 484 -30.58 3.37 3.31
CA ARG A 484 -29.21 3.89 3.18
C ARG A 484 -28.36 3.48 4.39
N HIS A 485 -28.87 3.66 5.60
CA HIS A 485 -28.19 3.28 6.83
C HIS A 485 -27.86 1.79 6.88
N GLU A 486 -28.82 0.91 6.60
CA GLU A 486 -28.60 -0.55 6.62
C GLU A 486 -27.49 -0.98 5.65
N LYS A 487 -27.45 -0.35 4.46
CA LYS A 487 -26.40 -0.60 3.46
C LYS A 487 -25.03 -0.15 3.96
N HIS A 488 -24.96 1.03 4.55
CA HIS A 488 -23.74 1.59 5.12
C HIS A 488 -23.23 0.76 6.29
N TYR A 489 -24.10 0.47 7.26
CA TYR A 489 -23.74 -0.28 8.46
C TYR A 489 -23.24 -1.67 8.11
N ARG A 490 -23.92 -2.40 7.21
CA ARG A 490 -23.49 -3.72 6.73
C ARG A 490 -22.07 -3.72 6.17
N TYR A 491 -21.70 -2.67 5.42
CA TYR A 491 -20.35 -2.53 4.89
C TYR A 491 -19.35 -2.26 6.02
N VAL A 492 -19.61 -1.24 6.84
CA VAL A 492 -18.69 -0.81 7.92
C VAL A 492 -18.46 -1.92 8.95
N SER A 493 -19.51 -2.67 9.30
CA SER A 493 -19.42 -3.77 10.28
C SER A 493 -18.67 -5.00 9.76
N SER A 494 -18.54 -5.17 8.45
CA SER A 494 -17.82 -6.30 7.83
C SER A 494 -16.40 -5.93 7.38
N HIS A 495 -16.11 -4.63 7.22
CA HIS A 495 -14.83 -4.10 6.77
C HIS A 495 -14.22 -3.21 7.86
N ASP A 496 -14.03 -3.80 9.04
CA ASP A 496 -13.42 -3.15 10.19
C ASP A 496 -11.88 -3.12 10.08
N VAL A 497 -11.23 -2.48 11.06
CA VAL A 497 -9.76 -2.38 11.10
C VAL A 497 -9.08 -3.75 11.28
N ALA A 498 -9.72 -4.69 11.97
CA ALA A 498 -9.21 -6.03 12.18
C ALA A 498 -9.19 -6.84 10.88
N TYR A 499 -10.26 -6.75 10.07
CA TYR A 499 -10.33 -7.30 8.72
C TYR A 499 -9.24 -6.71 7.82
N TRP A 500 -9.04 -5.38 7.86
CA TRP A 500 -7.99 -4.71 7.10
C TRP A 500 -6.60 -5.28 7.40
N ALA A 501 -6.26 -5.39 8.69
CA ALA A 501 -4.98 -5.90 9.14
C ALA A 501 -4.75 -7.37 8.75
N ARG A 502 -5.74 -8.23 8.99
CA ARG A 502 -5.68 -9.66 8.67
C ARG A 502 -5.53 -9.89 7.18
N SER A 503 -6.33 -9.21 6.36
CA SER A 503 -6.30 -9.37 4.90
C SER A 503 -4.98 -8.88 4.31
N PHE A 504 -4.39 -7.79 4.84
CA PHE A 504 -3.10 -7.33 4.39
C PHE A 504 -1.99 -8.33 4.72
N MET A 505 -1.97 -8.88 5.94
CA MET A 505 -0.95 -9.85 6.35
C MET A 505 -1.01 -11.15 5.55
N GLN A 506 -2.20 -11.69 5.31
CA GLN A 506 -2.37 -12.90 4.48
C GLN A 506 -1.80 -12.71 3.06
N ASP A 507 -2.00 -11.53 2.47
CA ASP A 507 -1.45 -11.23 1.14
C ASP A 507 0.06 -10.97 1.20
N LEU A 508 0.59 -10.45 2.30
CA LEU A 508 2.03 -10.24 2.49
C LEU A 508 2.77 -11.56 2.67
N GLU A 509 2.23 -12.48 3.46
CA GLU A 509 2.74 -13.86 3.56
C GLU A 509 2.78 -14.53 2.18
N ARG A 510 1.70 -14.40 1.41
CA ARG A 510 1.63 -14.90 0.03
C ARG A 510 2.69 -14.25 -0.86
N ALA A 511 2.88 -12.94 -0.76
CA ALA A 511 3.88 -12.19 -1.53
C ALA A 511 5.32 -12.65 -1.23
N CYS A 512 5.58 -13.10 0.00
CA CYS A 512 6.91 -13.53 0.44
C CYS A 512 7.22 -15.01 0.15
N LYS A 513 6.27 -15.81 -0.36
CA LYS A 513 6.43 -17.25 -0.60
C LYS A 513 7.66 -17.59 -1.47
N ASP A 514 8.00 -16.71 -2.41
CA ASP A 514 9.12 -16.88 -3.33
C ASP A 514 10.50 -16.62 -2.72
N HIS A 515 10.58 -16.03 -1.52
CA HIS A 515 11.87 -15.69 -0.89
C HIS A 515 12.75 -16.92 -0.64
N TYR A 516 12.14 -18.06 -0.33
CA TYR A 516 12.83 -19.33 -0.07
C TYR A 516 13.10 -20.12 -1.35
N THR A 517 12.37 -19.84 -2.44
CA THR A 517 12.49 -20.56 -3.72
C THR A 517 13.34 -19.81 -4.76
N LYS A 518 13.82 -18.61 -4.45
CA LYS A 518 14.71 -17.80 -5.30
C LYS A 518 16.00 -17.36 -4.58
N ARG A 519 17.06 -17.14 -5.36
CA ARG A 519 18.32 -16.54 -4.91
C ARG A 519 18.25 -15.03 -5.11
N CYS A 520 18.45 -14.28 -4.03
CA CYS A 520 18.33 -12.82 -4.03
C CYS A 520 19.70 -12.17 -3.83
N TRP A 521 20.03 -11.17 -4.66
CA TRP A 521 21.28 -10.41 -4.59
C TRP A 521 21.00 -8.92 -4.54
N GLY A 522 21.64 -8.21 -3.62
CA GLY A 522 21.55 -6.76 -3.51
C GLY A 522 22.52 -6.06 -4.47
N PHE A 523 22.02 -5.10 -5.25
CA PHE A 523 22.83 -4.29 -6.17
C PHE A 523 22.51 -2.79 -6.02
N GLY A 524 23.52 -1.95 -6.24
CA GLY A 524 23.38 -0.49 -6.24
C GLY A 524 23.79 0.19 -4.92
N LEU A 525 23.98 1.50 -4.98
CA LEU A 525 24.39 2.34 -3.85
C LEU A 525 23.29 3.32 -3.46
N GLY A 526 23.23 3.66 -2.16
CA GLY A 526 22.25 4.59 -1.62
C GLY A 526 20.80 4.15 -1.91
N LEU A 527 19.96 5.11 -2.31
CA LEU A 527 18.54 4.89 -2.61
C LEU A 527 18.29 4.26 -4.00
N ARG A 528 19.35 3.98 -4.77
CA ARG A 528 19.27 3.20 -6.01
C ARG A 528 19.48 1.70 -5.78
N PHE A 529 19.55 1.29 -4.52
CA PHE A 529 19.63 -0.12 -4.15
C PHE A 529 18.38 -0.88 -4.63
N ARG A 530 18.62 -2.08 -5.16
CA ARG A 530 17.59 -2.99 -5.66
C ARG A 530 18.00 -4.42 -5.39
N VAL A 531 17.01 -5.30 -5.32
CA VAL A 531 17.24 -6.74 -5.19
C VAL A 531 16.93 -7.41 -6.52
N VAL A 532 17.91 -8.14 -7.04
CA VAL A 532 17.75 -9.03 -8.18
C VAL A 532 17.41 -10.42 -7.66
N SER A 533 16.30 -11.00 -8.13
CA SER A 533 15.86 -12.33 -7.74
C SER A 533 15.89 -13.27 -8.94
N LEU A 534 16.58 -14.40 -8.78
CA LEU A 534 16.80 -15.40 -9.82
C LEU A 534 16.35 -16.77 -9.30
N SER A 535 15.86 -17.64 -10.19
CA SER A 535 15.47 -19.01 -9.78
C SER A 535 16.68 -19.79 -9.25
N HIS A 536 16.48 -20.72 -8.31
CA HIS A 536 17.58 -21.55 -7.77
C HIS A 536 18.33 -22.35 -8.84
N GLY A 537 17.65 -22.67 -9.95
CA GLY A 537 18.22 -23.37 -11.10
C GLY A 537 18.93 -22.47 -12.12
N PHE A 538 18.86 -21.15 -11.97
CA PHE A 538 19.43 -20.19 -12.92
C PHE A 538 20.95 -20.29 -12.94
N ARG A 539 21.50 -20.81 -14.04
CA ARG A 539 22.94 -21.05 -14.19
C ARG A 539 23.40 -20.86 -15.62
N LYS A 540 24.70 -20.64 -15.79
CA LYS A 540 25.29 -20.59 -17.14
C LYS A 540 25.02 -21.90 -17.88
N LEU A 541 24.58 -21.82 -19.13
CA LEU A 541 24.40 -23.00 -19.96
C LEU A 541 25.76 -23.60 -20.31
N ASN A 542 26.00 -24.85 -19.91
CA ASN A 542 27.16 -25.60 -20.37
C ASN A 542 26.88 -26.13 -21.79
N ILE A 543 27.66 -25.66 -22.76
CA ILE A 543 27.52 -26.04 -24.18
C ILE A 543 27.67 -27.56 -24.37
N GLU A 544 28.58 -28.22 -23.66
CA GLU A 544 28.78 -29.66 -23.78
C GLU A 544 27.57 -30.46 -23.33
N HIS A 545 26.90 -30.00 -22.26
CA HIS A 545 25.71 -30.65 -21.73
C HIS A 545 24.56 -30.63 -22.74
N ILE A 546 24.27 -29.47 -23.31
CA ILE A 546 23.20 -29.34 -24.31
C ILE A 546 23.56 -30.04 -25.62
N VAL A 547 24.82 -29.98 -26.07
CA VAL A 547 25.28 -30.74 -27.24
C VAL A 547 25.13 -32.25 -27.01
N SER A 548 25.43 -32.74 -25.81
CA SER A 548 25.23 -34.15 -25.47
C SER A 548 23.76 -34.55 -25.48
N ALA A 549 22.86 -33.72 -24.95
CA ALA A 549 21.42 -33.96 -24.99
C ALA A 549 20.89 -33.92 -26.44
N TYR A 550 21.36 -32.96 -27.23
CA TYR A 550 21.05 -32.82 -28.65
C TYR A 550 21.43 -34.08 -29.45
N ARG A 551 22.59 -34.69 -29.19
CA ARG A 551 23.01 -35.94 -29.86
C ARG A 551 22.14 -37.15 -29.56
N ARG A 552 21.51 -37.21 -28.37
CA ARG A 552 20.67 -38.34 -27.95
C ARG A 552 19.20 -38.22 -28.37
N THR A 553 18.81 -37.07 -28.91
CA THR A 553 17.43 -36.70 -29.23
C THR A 553 17.24 -36.59 -30.75
N ASN A 554 16.05 -36.89 -31.24
CA ASN A 554 15.77 -36.97 -32.69
C ASN A 554 14.69 -35.99 -33.16
N ARG A 555 13.78 -35.57 -32.28
CA ARG A 555 12.63 -34.69 -32.60
C ARG A 555 12.80 -33.36 -31.88
N ARG A 556 13.35 -32.38 -32.60
CA ARG A 556 13.87 -31.16 -32.00
C ARG A 556 13.01 -29.95 -32.35
N ALA A 557 12.65 -29.16 -31.35
CA ALA A 557 12.08 -27.83 -31.53
C ALA A 557 13.09 -26.78 -31.04
N ILE A 558 13.45 -25.83 -31.91
CA ILE A 558 14.41 -24.77 -31.60
C ILE A 558 13.77 -23.43 -31.91
N PHE A 559 13.66 -22.58 -30.89
CA PHE A 559 13.14 -21.22 -30.98
C PHE A 559 14.28 -20.25 -30.68
N LEU A 560 14.57 -19.33 -31.59
CA LEU A 560 15.63 -18.35 -31.41
C LEU A 560 15.06 -16.98 -31.72
N ASP A 561 15.22 -16.04 -30.81
CA ASP A 561 15.08 -14.65 -31.19
C ASP A 561 16.27 -14.22 -32.06
N TYR A 562 16.03 -13.24 -32.92
CA TYR A 562 17.04 -12.80 -33.88
C TYR A 562 17.87 -11.64 -33.34
N ASP A 563 17.24 -10.47 -33.16
CA ASP A 563 17.89 -9.23 -32.73
C ASP A 563 18.22 -9.29 -31.23
N GLY A 564 19.44 -8.93 -30.84
CA GLY A 564 19.88 -9.00 -29.44
C GLY A 564 20.25 -10.40 -28.98
N THR A 565 19.80 -11.44 -29.66
CA THR A 565 20.10 -12.85 -29.35
C THR A 565 21.13 -13.48 -30.29
N VAL A 566 20.83 -13.64 -31.58
CA VAL A 566 21.76 -14.23 -32.56
C VAL A 566 22.70 -13.16 -33.13
N VAL A 567 22.19 -11.94 -33.35
CA VAL A 567 22.97 -10.79 -33.80
C VAL A 567 22.94 -9.68 -32.75
N PRO A 568 24.02 -8.88 -32.61
CA PRO A 568 24.00 -7.72 -31.72
C PRO A 568 22.84 -6.79 -32.06
N GLN A 569 22.28 -6.16 -31.03
CA GLN A 569 21.13 -5.27 -31.18
C GLN A 569 21.51 -4.07 -32.07
N ASN A 570 20.94 -4.01 -33.27
CA ASN A 570 20.96 -2.81 -34.09
C ASN A 570 19.77 -1.92 -33.69
N SER A 571 19.94 -0.61 -33.78
CA SER A 571 19.13 0.45 -33.15
C SER A 571 17.66 0.59 -33.61
N ILE A 572 16.99 -0.49 -34.04
CA ILE A 572 15.62 -0.45 -34.54
C ILE A 572 14.72 -1.27 -33.62
N ILE A 573 14.18 -0.61 -32.59
CA ILE A 573 13.02 -1.11 -31.84
C ILE A 573 11.81 -1.02 -32.78
N LYS A 574 11.45 -2.10 -33.48
CA LYS A 574 10.10 -2.23 -34.05
C LYS A 574 9.20 -2.76 -32.96
N THR A 575 8.38 -1.90 -32.39
CA THR A 575 7.23 -2.31 -31.58
C THR A 575 6.35 -3.23 -32.46
N PRO A 576 6.01 -4.45 -32.02
CA PRO A 576 5.10 -5.30 -32.78
C PRO A 576 3.75 -4.60 -32.96
N SER A 577 3.16 -4.73 -34.15
CA SER A 577 1.80 -4.25 -34.42
C SER A 577 0.78 -4.93 -33.49
N PRO A 578 -0.34 -4.28 -33.10
CA PRO A 578 -1.30 -4.80 -32.12
C PRO A 578 -2.07 -6.07 -32.53
N GLU A 579 -1.82 -6.61 -33.72
CA GLU A 579 -2.53 -7.77 -34.26
C GLU A 579 -1.67 -9.05 -34.20
N GLY A 580 -1.86 -9.84 -33.13
CA GLY A 580 -2.30 -11.22 -33.37
C GLY A 580 -1.57 -12.39 -32.71
N VAL A 581 -0.25 -12.38 -32.46
CA VAL A 581 0.45 -13.56 -31.89
C VAL A 581 1.69 -13.16 -31.08
N SER A 582 1.74 -13.49 -29.78
CA SER A 582 2.95 -13.34 -28.96
C SER A 582 3.96 -14.46 -29.24
N LYS A 583 5.26 -14.23 -28.95
CA LYS A 583 6.31 -15.27 -29.07
C LYS A 583 5.92 -16.55 -28.31
N GLY A 584 5.32 -16.41 -27.13
CA GLY A 584 4.77 -17.52 -26.34
C GLY A 584 3.66 -18.29 -27.06
N LEU A 585 2.63 -17.59 -27.56
CA LEU A 585 1.53 -18.24 -28.27
C LEU A 585 1.99 -18.93 -29.56
N ALA A 586 2.98 -18.36 -30.26
CA ALA A 586 3.59 -18.98 -31.43
C ALA A 586 4.29 -20.30 -31.05
N ALA A 587 5.13 -20.28 -30.01
CA ALA A 587 5.82 -21.47 -29.51
C ALA A 587 4.84 -22.56 -29.09
N GLU A 588 3.79 -22.21 -28.32
CA GLU A 588 2.72 -23.12 -27.90
C GLU A 588 2.02 -23.79 -29.08
N LYS A 589 1.65 -23.00 -30.11
CA LYS A 589 0.98 -23.53 -31.32
C LYS A 589 1.88 -24.48 -32.09
N VAL A 590 3.17 -24.17 -32.22
CA VAL A 590 4.14 -25.06 -32.90
C VAL A 590 4.28 -26.37 -32.14
N LEU A 591 4.52 -26.31 -30.83
CA LEU A 591 4.64 -27.49 -29.98
C LEU A 591 3.36 -28.33 -29.99
N SER A 592 2.20 -27.69 -29.86
CA SER A 592 0.91 -28.35 -29.94
C SER A 592 0.73 -29.07 -31.27
N ARG A 593 1.05 -28.44 -32.41
CA ARG A 593 0.96 -29.09 -33.74
C ARG A 593 1.91 -30.28 -33.88
N MET A 594 3.13 -30.19 -33.34
CA MET A 594 4.07 -31.33 -33.33
C MET A 594 3.51 -32.51 -32.54
N VAL A 595 2.89 -32.25 -31.38
CA VAL A 595 2.25 -33.30 -30.56
C VAL A 595 1.06 -33.93 -31.30
N HIS A 596 0.15 -33.13 -31.87
CA HIS A 596 -1.03 -33.63 -32.59
C HIS A 596 -0.69 -34.43 -33.86
N SER A 597 0.46 -34.13 -34.49
CA SER A 597 0.94 -34.85 -35.68
C SER A 597 1.74 -36.13 -35.35
N GLY A 598 1.79 -36.56 -34.08
CA GLY A 598 2.53 -37.74 -33.64
C GLY A 598 4.05 -37.51 -33.53
N ASN A 599 4.53 -36.29 -33.77
CA ASN A 599 5.93 -35.91 -33.77
C ASN A 599 6.30 -35.08 -32.52
N ALA A 600 5.80 -35.48 -31.35
CA ALA A 600 6.09 -34.81 -30.09
C ALA A 600 7.63 -34.63 -29.91
N PRO A 601 8.11 -33.41 -29.61
CA PRO A 601 9.54 -33.18 -29.48
C PRO A 601 10.12 -33.93 -28.27
N ASP A 602 11.34 -34.44 -28.41
CA ASP A 602 12.17 -34.99 -27.31
C ASP A 602 13.29 -34.02 -26.89
N PHE A 603 13.47 -32.91 -27.63
CA PHE A 603 14.38 -31.81 -27.32
C PHE A 603 13.71 -30.47 -27.64
N VAL A 604 13.74 -29.54 -26.68
CA VAL A 604 13.24 -28.17 -26.86
C VAL A 604 14.30 -27.18 -26.39
N MET A 605 14.74 -26.30 -27.29
CA MET A 605 15.64 -25.20 -26.96
C MET A 605 14.98 -23.87 -27.32
N CYS A 606 15.02 -22.91 -26.40
CA CYS A 606 14.63 -21.54 -26.68
C CYS A 606 15.68 -20.55 -26.16
N ILE A 607 16.08 -19.59 -27.00
CA ILE A 607 17.05 -18.54 -26.62
C ILE A 607 16.47 -17.18 -26.99
N GLY A 608 16.54 -16.24 -26.05
CA GLY A 608 16.03 -14.88 -26.21
C GLY A 608 16.73 -13.88 -25.28
N ASP A 609 16.47 -12.59 -25.45
CA ASP A 609 17.08 -11.51 -24.67
C ASP A 609 16.11 -10.41 -24.26
N ASP A 610 14.87 -10.39 -24.73
CA ASP A 610 13.93 -9.32 -24.41
C ASP A 610 12.76 -9.78 -23.52
N ARG A 611 11.90 -8.83 -23.14
CA ARG A 611 10.72 -9.11 -22.31
C ARG A 611 9.73 -10.05 -23.01
N SER A 612 9.64 -10.02 -24.34
CA SER A 612 8.71 -10.87 -25.08
C SER A 612 9.15 -12.33 -25.11
N ASP A 613 10.46 -12.60 -24.96
CA ASP A 613 11.01 -13.95 -24.83
C ASP A 613 10.65 -14.62 -23.50
N GLU A 614 10.42 -13.82 -22.46
CA GLU A 614 9.99 -14.34 -21.14
C GLU A 614 8.62 -15.03 -21.20
N ASP A 615 7.73 -14.60 -22.09
CA ASP A 615 6.45 -15.27 -22.31
C ASP A 615 6.64 -16.58 -23.09
N MET A 616 7.64 -16.65 -23.98
CA MET A 616 8.06 -17.88 -24.65
C MET A 616 8.66 -18.89 -23.67
N PHE A 617 9.52 -18.46 -22.75
CA PHE A 617 10.10 -19.34 -21.73
C PHE A 617 9.02 -19.96 -20.84
N GLU A 618 8.07 -19.15 -20.36
CA GLU A 618 6.97 -19.63 -19.51
C GLU A 618 6.03 -20.57 -20.27
N SER A 619 5.62 -20.18 -21.47
CA SER A 619 4.72 -20.98 -22.31
C SER A 619 5.31 -22.36 -22.60
N ILE A 620 6.56 -22.44 -23.05
CA ILE A 620 7.23 -23.71 -23.34
C ILE A 620 7.30 -24.60 -22.09
N LEU A 621 7.67 -24.04 -20.94
CA LEU A 621 7.72 -24.81 -19.69
C LEU A 621 6.34 -25.34 -19.29
N SER A 622 5.27 -24.57 -19.52
CA SER A 622 3.90 -24.98 -19.20
C SER A 622 3.35 -26.04 -20.15
N THR A 623 3.50 -25.86 -21.47
CA THR A 623 2.97 -26.79 -22.49
C THR A 623 3.62 -28.16 -22.40
N VAL A 624 4.91 -28.18 -22.10
CA VAL A 624 5.74 -29.39 -22.10
C VAL A 624 5.67 -30.14 -20.76
N SER A 625 5.17 -29.50 -19.71
CA SER A 625 4.88 -30.15 -18.41
C SER A 625 3.48 -30.76 -18.34
N SER A 626 2.69 -30.67 -19.42
CA SER A 626 1.35 -31.26 -19.51
C SER A 626 1.41 -32.81 -19.60
N PRO A 627 0.52 -33.55 -18.92
CA PRO A 627 0.52 -35.03 -18.89
C PRO A 627 0.19 -35.70 -20.24
N SER A 628 -0.01 -34.93 -21.31
CA SER A 628 -0.32 -35.40 -22.66
C SER A 628 0.89 -35.86 -23.48
N LEU A 629 2.12 -35.76 -22.95
CA LEU A 629 3.34 -36.19 -23.63
C LEU A 629 3.75 -37.63 -23.24
N PRO A 630 4.17 -38.47 -24.21
CA PRO A 630 4.62 -39.85 -23.91
C PRO A 630 5.87 -39.93 -23.02
N ALA A 631 6.73 -38.91 -23.06
CA ALA A 631 7.92 -38.76 -22.24
C ALA A 631 8.29 -37.27 -22.13
N ALA A 632 8.88 -36.85 -21.00
CA ALA A 632 9.32 -35.47 -20.81
C ALA A 632 10.56 -35.19 -21.68
N PRO A 633 10.55 -34.14 -22.53
CA PRO A 633 11.71 -33.78 -23.36
C PRO A 633 12.79 -33.05 -22.55
N GLU A 634 13.98 -33.03 -23.12
CA GLU A 634 15.10 -32.21 -22.61
C GLU A 634 14.85 -30.73 -22.95
N ILE A 635 14.64 -29.87 -21.94
CA ILE A 635 14.31 -28.46 -22.11
C ILE A 635 15.49 -27.55 -21.75
N PHE A 636 15.85 -26.68 -22.70
CA PHE A 636 16.88 -25.66 -22.58
C PHE A 636 16.33 -24.28 -22.91
N ALA A 637 15.70 -23.64 -21.91
CA ALA A 637 15.32 -22.22 -21.99
C ALA A 637 16.47 -21.34 -21.49
N CYS A 638 16.93 -20.41 -22.32
CA CYS A 638 18.11 -19.60 -22.08
C CYS A 638 17.88 -18.12 -22.36
N THR A 639 18.23 -17.25 -21.42
CA THR A 639 18.35 -15.81 -21.68
C THR A 639 19.76 -15.44 -22.14
N VAL A 640 19.92 -14.42 -22.97
CA VAL A 640 21.22 -13.80 -23.24
C VAL A 640 21.46 -12.69 -22.22
N GLY A 641 22.64 -12.71 -21.59
CA GLY A 641 23.03 -11.84 -20.49
C GLY A 641 22.64 -12.36 -19.10
N GLN A 642 23.35 -11.88 -18.08
CA GLN A 642 23.07 -12.19 -16.67
C GLN A 642 22.00 -11.23 -16.13
N LYS A 643 20.74 -11.53 -16.44
CA LYS A 643 19.58 -10.72 -16.04
C LYS A 643 18.45 -11.57 -15.46
N PRO A 644 17.53 -10.97 -14.68
CA PRO A 644 16.29 -11.62 -14.29
C PRO A 644 15.58 -12.23 -15.49
N SER A 645 15.28 -13.53 -15.39
CA SER A 645 14.61 -14.28 -16.44
C SER A 645 13.90 -15.50 -15.85
N LYS A 646 12.79 -15.89 -16.49
CA LYS A 646 12.09 -17.16 -16.31
C LYS A 646 12.84 -18.32 -16.95
N ALA A 647 13.83 -18.04 -17.81
CA ALA A 647 14.74 -19.04 -18.34
C ALA A 647 15.50 -19.76 -17.21
N LYS A 648 15.81 -21.04 -17.43
CA LYS A 648 16.62 -21.83 -16.50
C LYS A 648 18.11 -21.55 -16.68
N TYR A 649 18.52 -21.11 -17.87
CA TYR A 649 19.91 -20.91 -18.20
C TYR A 649 20.20 -19.48 -18.69
N TYR A 650 21.47 -19.09 -18.64
CA TYR A 650 21.96 -17.91 -19.36
C TYR A 650 23.20 -18.21 -20.20
N LEU A 651 23.37 -17.42 -21.26
CA LEU A 651 24.61 -17.26 -22.02
C LEU A 651 25.08 -15.82 -21.84
N ASN A 652 26.39 -15.57 -21.77
CA ASN A 652 26.89 -14.25 -21.41
C ASN A 652 26.54 -13.18 -22.45
N ASP A 653 26.65 -13.53 -23.73
CA ASP A 653 26.48 -12.63 -24.87
C ASP A 653 26.19 -13.42 -26.15
N ASN A 654 25.95 -12.69 -27.24
CA ASN A 654 25.65 -13.23 -28.57
C ASN A 654 26.79 -14.12 -29.11
N THR A 655 28.04 -13.88 -28.71
CA THR A 655 29.18 -14.71 -29.12
C THR A 655 29.05 -16.12 -28.55
N GLU A 656 28.60 -16.26 -27.30
CA GLU A 656 28.33 -17.56 -26.70
C GLU A 656 27.12 -18.26 -27.34
N VAL A 657 26.10 -17.51 -27.77
CA VAL A 657 24.97 -18.04 -28.56
C VAL A 657 25.47 -18.64 -29.88
N VAL A 658 26.30 -17.90 -30.63
CA VAL A 658 26.86 -18.37 -31.90
C VAL A 658 27.76 -19.60 -31.69
N LYS A 659 28.59 -19.62 -30.63
CA LYS A 659 29.40 -20.80 -30.27
C LYS A 659 28.55 -22.02 -29.97
N LEU A 660 27.45 -21.86 -29.23
CA LEU A 660 26.50 -22.92 -28.96
C LEU A 660 25.90 -23.48 -30.26
N LEU A 661 25.41 -22.61 -31.14
CA LEU A 661 24.84 -23.02 -32.43
C LEU A 661 25.85 -23.78 -33.30
N HIS A 662 27.11 -23.35 -33.34
CA HIS A 662 28.19 -24.09 -33.99
C HIS A 662 28.42 -25.48 -33.39
N GLY A 663 28.34 -25.61 -32.05
CA GLY A 663 28.44 -26.90 -31.37
C GLY A 663 27.32 -27.86 -31.77
N LEU A 664 26.08 -27.38 -31.86
CA LEU A 664 24.92 -28.17 -32.30
C LEU A 664 25.00 -28.54 -33.78
N ALA A 665 25.45 -27.62 -34.64
CA ALA A 665 25.65 -27.89 -36.07
C ALA A 665 26.72 -28.97 -36.30
N THR A 666 27.83 -28.90 -35.58
CA THR A 666 28.90 -29.92 -35.64
C THR A 666 28.38 -31.28 -35.16
N ALA A 667 27.57 -31.31 -34.10
CA ALA A 667 26.95 -32.54 -33.61
C ALA A 667 25.91 -33.16 -34.56
N SER A 668 25.38 -32.37 -35.50
CA SER A 668 24.45 -32.83 -36.53
C SER A 668 25.15 -33.47 -37.73
N SER A 669 26.47 -33.26 -37.89
CA SER A 669 27.23 -33.79 -39.03
C SER A 669 27.58 -35.27 -38.80
N PRO A 670 27.22 -36.19 -39.72
CA PRO A 670 27.57 -37.60 -39.56
C PRO A 670 29.09 -37.76 -39.65
N LYS A 671 29.71 -38.40 -38.64
CA LYS A 671 31.08 -38.92 -38.79
C LYS A 671 31.10 -39.86 -40.00
N LEU A 672 31.88 -39.55 -41.03
CA LEU A 672 32.19 -40.50 -42.09
C LEU A 672 32.72 -41.79 -41.42
N LYS A 673 32.00 -42.90 -41.59
CA LYS A 673 32.53 -44.23 -41.27
C LYS A 673 33.65 -44.53 -42.27
N ASN A 674 34.82 -44.89 -41.75
CA ASN A 674 35.97 -45.39 -42.50
C ASN A 674 35.53 -46.44 -43.55
N LEU A 675 35.85 -46.19 -44.82
CA LEU A 675 35.90 -47.20 -45.89
C LEU A 675 37.35 -47.66 -46.07
N PRO A 676 37.61 -48.96 -46.33
CA PRO A 676 38.96 -49.50 -46.38
C PRO A 676 39.71 -49.04 -47.64
N HIS A 677 41.03 -48.96 -47.49
CA HIS A 677 42.04 -48.57 -48.47
C HIS A 677 41.72 -48.83 -49.96
N ILE A 678 41.80 -47.77 -50.76
CA ILE A 678 42.20 -47.86 -52.17
C ILE A 678 43.45 -47.00 -52.35
N LYS A 679 44.57 -47.67 -52.62
CA LYS A 679 45.84 -47.07 -53.06
C LYS A 679 45.67 -46.54 -54.48
N VAL A 680 46.09 -45.30 -54.75
CA VAL A 680 46.61 -44.91 -56.07
C VAL A 680 47.84 -44.03 -55.86
N SER A 681 48.90 -44.42 -56.57
CA SER A 681 50.27 -43.88 -56.58
C SER A 681 50.39 -42.56 -57.34
N PHE A 682 51.34 -41.73 -56.93
CA PHE A 682 51.84 -40.60 -57.70
C PHE A 682 52.90 -41.07 -58.69
N GLU A 683 52.69 -40.81 -59.98
CA GLU A 683 53.80 -40.61 -60.92
C GLU A 683 54.04 -39.11 -61.06
N SER A 684 55.30 -38.75 -60.89
CA SER A 684 55.84 -37.40 -61.07
C SER A 684 56.69 -37.42 -62.32
N THR A 685 56.46 -36.48 -63.25
CA THR A 685 57.52 -35.94 -64.12
C THR A 685 57.03 -34.69 -64.88
N VAL A 686 57.78 -33.61 -64.63
CA VAL A 686 58.05 -32.37 -65.39
C VAL A 686 56.90 -31.48 -65.82
#